data_AF-A0A4P9X7K8-F1
#
_entry.id   AF-A0A4P9X7K8-F1
#
_cell.length_a   1.000
_cell.length_b   1.000
_cell.length_c   1.000
_cell.angle_alpha   90.00
_cell.angle_beta   90.00
_cell.angle_gamma   90.00
#
_symmetry.space_group_name_H-M   'P 1'
#
loop_
_entity.id
_entity.type
_entity.pdbx_description
1 polymer ?
#
loop_
_entity_poly.entity_id
_entity_poly.type
_entity_poly.pdbx_seq_one_letter_code
_entity_poly.pdbx_strand_id
1 'polypeptide(L)'
;MSYDTLPFLGADASPQSAPDGTYRRSPLRGWTASVCAALSPLACLGAARPHQALVRCALLAIVCLVVIHQLGGHVADPDFRLPGRAPRDAAAPQRREAVLVNVNPTTYADPTGMMPQFSNASYPTQWQTWGQYLHGNLAPHTAYSAFRHFGWELSPDAHFYQGTTAPRTGPCADLPPLDRATLERAFADPASPLEDYLGAVVIPDTALAKQRRIGGPSAPAQGEAVWHRGQQDVLCAYMVSITPKPGRAVAAKLRSQPTLRVPGFAPDSLLWEAKGAHGYYSHAEYSPVPWEETFDHAVVRVYPTMVPLMDPDRYVMTALIEYQNYEWHLYRSDAAPYAPQPIPFVTLTTTSGGAPSLIAQPPLMELKLEVPGTELTLADYRALPVCTQGDHFGRWIPLDRLVGDVEAYWRQTRAHVDEYTLKVIDDNRVWVPYDCRYRHYTYDQLITDCLAPHYPYMHLAGDSNTRRYWKAVSSGGAWCSTWFDPKSHNCLCEDWDLDTDVVSHDTGRHFVDRIGTSPIQTVYTSWHGIVKRGEDWEIALNKTLMTQELQEHHFPDARAPDLSVIGLANWDAAFVAHGHTVTNLESFMERIENVYRRPWRADAKPNAPTSNGGPTRLAIYRGAQAYYPREPVQRYYSRMRLLATDLLLRWRMAQAGVAIWDTHLLGDRRGAPFTECNSNHATRLEIDVENQVLANLVCNAVM
;
A
#
# COMPACT_ATOMS: atom_id res chain seq x y z
N MET A 1 -30.19 24.85 41.80
CA MET A 1 -29.05 24.52 42.68
C MET A 1 -27.84 25.22 42.10
N SER A 2 -27.45 26.33 42.74
CA SER A 2 -26.28 27.14 42.39
C SER A 2 -25.04 26.58 43.09
N TYR A 3 -23.91 26.57 42.40
CA TYR A 3 -22.61 26.69 43.05
C TYR A 3 -21.68 27.56 42.22
N ASP A 4 -20.94 28.35 42.98
CA ASP A 4 -20.27 29.58 42.60
C ASP A 4 -18.93 29.37 41.89
N THR A 5 -18.62 30.39 41.11
CA THR A 5 -17.31 30.71 40.55
C THR A 5 -16.35 31.22 41.62
N LEU A 6 -15.08 30.80 41.54
CA LEU A 6 -13.94 31.53 42.12
C LEU A 6 -12.80 31.63 41.09
N PRO A 7 -12.06 32.76 41.08
CA PRO A 7 -11.05 33.08 40.08
C PRO A 7 -9.63 32.71 40.54
N PHE A 8 -8.74 32.40 39.61
CA PHE A 8 -7.30 32.39 39.86
C PHE A 8 -6.60 33.39 38.94
N LEU A 9 -5.90 34.33 39.58
CA LEU A 9 -4.99 35.30 38.99
C LEU A 9 -3.56 34.73 38.98
N GLY A 10 -2.89 34.90 37.84
CA GLY A 10 -1.50 35.36 37.77
C GLY A 10 -0.37 34.34 37.83
N ALA A 11 0.33 34.18 36.70
CA ALA A 11 1.78 34.32 36.65
C ALA A 11 2.26 34.47 35.20
N ASP A 12 2.70 35.69 34.87
CA ASP A 12 3.53 36.00 33.71
C ASP A 12 4.87 35.23 33.80
N ALA A 13 5.27 34.58 32.71
CA ALA A 13 6.65 34.19 32.48
C ALA A 13 7.00 34.39 31.00
N SER A 14 7.71 35.48 30.73
CA SER A 14 8.36 35.80 29.46
C SER A 14 9.56 34.86 29.21
N PRO A 15 9.88 34.49 27.96
CA PRO A 15 10.93 33.54 27.65
C PRO A 15 12.32 34.19 27.69
N GLN A 16 13.18 33.71 28.59
CA GLN A 16 14.61 34.04 28.60
C GLN A 16 15.40 33.05 27.73
N SER A 17 15.99 33.60 26.67
CA SER A 17 17.33 33.34 26.12
C SER A 17 17.95 31.95 26.32
N ALA A 18 18.05 31.20 25.23
CA ALA A 18 18.99 30.09 25.07
C ALA A 18 20.43 30.62 24.84
N PRO A 19 21.47 30.01 25.44
CA PRO A 19 22.85 30.25 25.04
C PRO A 19 23.35 29.23 24.01
N ASP A 20 24.26 29.71 23.17
CA ASP A 20 24.98 29.05 22.09
C ASP A 20 25.53 27.65 22.43
N GLY A 21 25.11 26.67 21.63
CA GLY A 21 25.70 25.32 21.57
C GLY A 21 26.53 25.14 20.30
N THR A 22 27.83 25.41 20.39
CA THR A 22 28.80 25.11 19.34
C THR A 22 29.05 23.59 19.25
N TYR A 23 28.65 22.98 18.13
CA TYR A 23 28.99 21.58 17.82
C TYR A 23 30.47 21.47 17.42
N ARG A 24 31.31 20.99 18.35
CA ARG A 24 32.66 20.49 18.02
C ARG A 24 32.55 19.16 17.28
N ARG A 25 33.08 19.12 16.06
CA ARG A 25 33.42 17.89 15.34
C ARG A 25 34.56 17.18 16.07
N SER A 26 34.36 15.91 16.43
CA SER A 26 35.41 15.01 16.92
C SER A 26 35.84 14.05 15.80
N PRO A 27 37.14 13.76 15.60
CA PRO A 27 37.60 12.92 14.49
C PRO A 27 37.66 11.44 14.91
N LEU A 28 36.79 10.60 14.32
CA LEU A 28 36.91 9.14 14.33
C LEU A 28 37.76 8.68 13.14
N ARG A 29 39.08 8.83 13.25
CA ARG A 29 40.08 8.08 12.46
C ARG A 29 41.29 7.84 13.36
N GLY A 30 41.30 6.71 14.05
CA GLY A 30 42.41 6.32 14.92
C GLY A 30 42.28 4.98 15.64
N TRP A 31 41.13 4.31 15.57
CA TRP A 31 40.88 3.13 16.43
C TRP A 31 41.14 1.77 15.79
N THR A 32 41.25 1.65 14.47
CA THR A 32 41.38 0.34 13.81
C THR A 32 42.81 -0.20 13.70
N ALA A 33 43.84 0.66 13.71
CA ALA A 33 45.24 0.21 13.66
C ALA A 33 45.78 -0.22 15.04
N SER A 34 45.26 0.33 16.13
CA SER A 34 45.77 0.07 17.49
C SER A 34 45.28 -1.26 18.08
N VAL A 35 44.16 -1.81 17.63
CA VAL A 35 43.60 -3.07 18.16
C VAL A 35 44.40 -4.29 17.68
N CYS A 36 44.89 -4.30 16.43
CA CYS A 36 45.71 -5.41 15.91
C CYS A 36 47.16 -5.37 16.42
N ALA A 37 47.70 -4.19 16.74
CA ALA A 37 49.04 -4.05 17.33
C ALA A 37 49.09 -4.46 18.81
N ALA A 38 47.99 -4.25 19.55
CA ALA A 38 47.93 -4.58 20.98
C ALA A 38 47.66 -6.07 21.28
N LEU A 39 47.11 -6.83 20.33
CA LEU A 39 46.74 -8.24 20.54
C LEU A 39 47.85 -9.26 20.17
N SER A 40 48.92 -8.84 19.50
CA SER A 40 49.98 -9.75 19.04
C SER A 40 50.93 -10.30 20.12
N PRO A 41 51.28 -9.60 21.22
CA PRO A 41 52.21 -10.19 22.21
C PRO A 41 51.51 -11.05 23.28
N LEU A 42 50.24 -10.78 23.59
CA LEU A 42 49.54 -11.38 24.74
C LEU A 42 48.82 -12.69 24.41
N ALA A 43 48.41 -12.91 23.16
CA ALA A 43 47.65 -14.11 22.78
C ALA A 43 48.53 -15.35 22.52
N CYS A 44 49.84 -15.18 22.29
CA CYS A 44 50.74 -16.28 21.92
C CYS A 44 51.54 -16.87 23.12
N LEU A 45 51.36 -16.38 24.36
CA LEU A 45 52.11 -16.82 25.55
C LEU A 45 51.45 -17.91 26.41
N GLY A 46 50.31 -18.47 25.98
CA GLY A 46 49.49 -19.38 26.81
C GLY A 46 49.36 -20.83 26.32
N ALA A 47 50.21 -21.33 25.43
CA ALA A 47 50.06 -22.69 24.88
C ALA A 47 51.15 -23.64 25.40
N ALA A 48 50.74 -24.72 26.07
CA ALA A 48 51.64 -25.71 26.67
C ALA A 48 52.42 -26.57 25.65
N ARG A 49 52.15 -26.45 24.35
CA ARG A 49 52.85 -27.20 23.29
C ARG A 49 53.11 -26.31 22.06
N PRO A 50 54.32 -26.37 21.46
CA PRO A 50 54.75 -25.43 20.41
C PRO A 50 53.93 -25.50 19.12
N HIS A 51 53.35 -26.64 18.77
CA HIS A 51 52.51 -26.75 17.56
C HIS A 51 51.13 -26.07 17.72
N GLN A 52 50.59 -25.95 18.94
CA GLN A 52 49.30 -25.30 19.19
C GLN A 52 49.42 -23.77 19.20
N ALA A 53 50.58 -23.25 19.62
CA ALA A 53 50.90 -21.82 19.51
C ALA A 53 50.92 -21.40 18.03
N LEU A 54 51.55 -22.20 17.17
CA LEU A 54 51.68 -21.92 15.74
C LEU A 54 50.33 -21.87 15.02
N VAL A 55 49.43 -22.81 15.33
CA VAL A 55 48.06 -22.84 14.76
C VAL A 55 47.22 -21.64 15.24
N ARG A 56 47.33 -21.25 16.52
CA ARG A 56 46.60 -20.10 17.07
C ARG A 56 47.08 -18.77 16.50
N CYS A 57 48.39 -18.57 16.39
CA CYS A 57 48.93 -17.33 15.81
C CYS A 57 48.65 -17.26 14.29
N ALA A 58 48.60 -18.39 13.58
CA ALA A 58 48.19 -18.45 12.17
C ALA A 58 46.69 -18.11 11.96
N LEU A 59 45.80 -18.64 12.80
CA LEU A 59 44.37 -18.31 12.76
C LEU A 59 44.11 -16.83 13.07
N LEU A 60 44.82 -16.25 14.04
CA LEU A 60 44.70 -14.82 14.36
C LEU A 60 45.18 -13.93 13.19
N ALA A 61 46.27 -14.31 12.52
CA ALA A 61 46.78 -13.62 11.35
C ALA A 61 45.80 -13.67 10.16
N ILE A 62 45.14 -14.81 9.95
CA ILE A 62 44.10 -14.98 8.92
C ILE A 62 42.90 -14.09 9.22
N VAL A 63 42.43 -14.04 10.48
CA VAL A 63 41.31 -13.16 10.87
C VAL A 63 41.65 -11.69 10.67
N CYS A 64 42.86 -11.26 11.02
CA CYS A 64 43.32 -9.89 10.76
C CYS A 64 43.41 -9.57 9.26
N LEU A 65 43.90 -10.51 8.43
CA LEU A 65 43.97 -10.34 6.98
C LEU A 65 42.58 -10.25 6.33
N VAL A 66 41.61 -11.05 6.79
CA VAL A 66 40.22 -11.00 6.30
C VAL A 66 39.55 -9.68 6.68
N VAL A 67 39.76 -9.17 7.90
CA VAL A 67 39.22 -7.88 8.34
C VAL A 67 39.86 -6.71 7.58
N ILE A 68 41.16 -6.76 7.31
CA ILE A 68 41.85 -5.75 6.50
C ILE A 68 41.36 -5.79 5.04
N HIS A 69 41.13 -6.99 4.50
CA HIS A 69 40.69 -7.14 3.11
C HIS A 69 39.23 -6.73 2.89
N GLN A 70 38.35 -6.93 3.88
CA GLN A 70 36.95 -6.49 3.80
C GLN A 70 36.75 -4.97 4.00
N LEU A 71 37.73 -4.28 4.59
CA LEU A 71 37.66 -2.84 4.83
C LEU A 71 38.45 -1.98 3.81
N GLY A 72 39.18 -2.61 2.89
CA GLY A 72 39.98 -1.94 1.86
C GLY A 72 39.39 -2.10 0.46
N GLY A 73 38.54 -1.15 0.05
CA GLY A 73 38.04 -1.04 -1.33
C GLY A 73 39.13 -0.71 -2.35
N HIS A 74 38.94 -1.24 -3.56
CA HIS A 74 39.83 -1.19 -4.72
C HIS A 74 40.41 0.19 -5.08
N VAL A 75 41.72 0.22 -5.34
CA VAL A 75 42.40 1.18 -6.21
C VAL A 75 42.88 0.39 -7.43
N ALA A 76 42.47 0.82 -8.62
CA ALA A 76 42.92 0.27 -9.90
C ALA A 76 44.13 1.07 -10.42
N ASP A 77 45.10 0.37 -11.01
CA ASP A 77 46.02 0.92 -12.01
C ASP A 77 46.35 -0.20 -13.03
N PRO A 78 46.60 0.13 -14.32
CA PRO A 78 46.48 -0.78 -15.46
C PRO A 78 47.83 -1.38 -15.89
N ASP A 79 47.78 -2.08 -17.02
CA ASP A 79 48.87 -2.65 -17.83
C ASP A 79 49.28 -4.10 -17.55
N PHE A 80 48.67 -5.01 -18.34
CA PHE A 80 49.40 -6.16 -18.88
C PHE A 80 48.78 -6.61 -20.22
N ARG A 81 49.62 -6.73 -21.25
CA ARG A 81 49.29 -7.21 -22.62
C ARG A 81 50.02 -8.51 -22.94
N LEU A 82 49.47 -9.21 -23.96
CA LEU A 82 50.05 -10.17 -24.94
C LEU A 82 49.70 -11.66 -24.72
N PRO A 83 49.76 -12.51 -25.78
CA PRO A 83 49.35 -12.33 -27.19
C PRO A 83 48.49 -13.53 -27.71
N GLY A 84 48.01 -13.43 -28.95
CA GLY A 84 46.93 -14.26 -29.50
C GLY A 84 47.28 -15.57 -30.21
N ARG A 85 46.26 -16.16 -30.85
CA ARG A 85 46.34 -17.08 -31.99
C ARG A 85 44.96 -17.27 -32.65
N ALA A 86 44.97 -17.37 -33.97
CA ALA A 86 43.87 -17.75 -34.87
C ALA A 86 44.39 -18.89 -35.79
N PRO A 87 43.66 -19.36 -36.82
CA PRO A 87 42.33 -19.99 -36.85
C PRO A 87 42.37 -21.35 -37.59
N ARG A 88 41.25 -22.09 -37.69
CA ARG A 88 41.04 -23.11 -38.75
C ARG A 88 39.57 -23.28 -39.15
N ASP A 89 39.37 -23.30 -40.47
CA ASP A 89 38.14 -23.43 -41.25
C ASP A 89 37.64 -24.88 -41.39
N ALA A 90 36.33 -25.08 -41.65
CA ALA A 90 35.79 -25.64 -42.92
C ALA A 90 34.27 -25.97 -42.87
N ALA A 91 33.61 -25.68 -44.00
CA ALA A 91 32.19 -25.75 -44.44
C ALA A 91 31.47 -27.13 -44.29
N ALA A 92 30.13 -27.34 -44.39
CA ALA A 92 28.99 -26.76 -45.15
C ALA A 92 27.64 -27.39 -44.62
N PRO A 93 26.44 -27.28 -45.27
CA PRO A 93 25.66 -26.15 -45.80
C PRO A 93 24.31 -25.93 -45.06
N GLN A 94 23.86 -24.67 -44.92
CA GLN A 94 22.59 -24.30 -44.24
C GLN A 94 21.39 -24.17 -45.19
N ARG A 95 20.24 -24.70 -44.74
CA ARG A 95 18.89 -24.41 -45.24
C ARG A 95 18.48 -23.00 -44.78
N ARG A 96 17.76 -22.27 -45.65
CA ARG A 96 17.27 -20.91 -45.39
C ARG A 96 16.20 -20.91 -44.29
N GLU A 97 16.59 -20.53 -43.08
CA GLU A 97 15.72 -19.94 -42.07
C GLU A 97 15.94 -18.42 -42.07
N ALA A 98 14.85 -17.66 -41.84
CA ALA A 98 14.90 -16.21 -41.76
C ALA A 98 15.88 -15.80 -40.64
N VAL A 99 16.95 -15.11 -41.03
CA VAL A 99 17.93 -14.54 -40.12
C VAL A 99 17.26 -13.43 -39.33
N LEU A 100 16.83 -13.75 -38.11
CA LEU A 100 16.81 -12.79 -37.02
C LEU A 100 18.22 -12.19 -36.93
N VAL A 101 18.34 -10.91 -37.24
CA VAL A 101 19.53 -10.14 -36.88
C VAL A 101 19.58 -10.18 -35.36
N ASN A 102 20.43 -11.05 -34.81
CA ASN A 102 20.87 -10.97 -33.43
C ASN A 102 21.56 -9.61 -33.27
N VAL A 103 20.81 -8.63 -32.78
CA VAL A 103 21.38 -7.37 -32.32
C VAL A 103 22.25 -7.72 -31.13
N ASN A 104 23.55 -7.74 -31.35
CA ASN A 104 24.55 -7.90 -30.32
C ASN A 104 24.33 -6.79 -29.26
N PRO A 105 24.10 -7.12 -27.96
CA PRO A 105 23.85 -6.12 -26.92
C PRO A 105 25.02 -5.13 -26.72
N THR A 106 26.19 -5.41 -27.30
CA THR A 106 27.35 -4.52 -27.24
C THR A 106 27.35 -3.41 -28.31
N THR A 107 26.43 -3.40 -29.28
CA THR A 107 26.36 -2.29 -30.27
C THR A 107 25.70 -1.02 -29.71
N TYR A 108 25.28 -1.05 -28.45
CA TYR A 108 24.90 0.13 -27.64
C TYR A 108 25.85 0.40 -26.47
N ALA A 109 27.05 -0.22 -26.48
CA ALA A 109 28.11 0.05 -25.52
C ALA A 109 29.10 1.07 -26.11
N ASP A 110 28.70 2.35 -26.05
CA ASP A 110 29.47 3.52 -25.53
C ASP A 110 29.01 4.81 -26.25
N PRO A 111 28.24 5.67 -25.56
CA PRO A 111 28.83 6.66 -24.65
C PRO A 111 28.32 6.54 -23.20
N THR A 112 27.84 5.37 -22.79
CA THR A 112 27.11 5.16 -21.52
C THR A 112 27.92 4.50 -20.42
N GLY A 113 29.11 3.94 -20.69
CA GLY A 113 30.05 3.45 -19.67
C GLY A 113 29.49 2.56 -18.54
N MET A 114 28.36 1.87 -18.73
CA MET A 114 27.74 1.03 -17.70
C MET A 114 27.44 -0.37 -18.24
N MET A 115 27.98 -1.39 -17.57
CA MET A 115 27.40 -2.74 -17.58
C MET A 115 26.18 -2.76 -16.65
N PRO A 116 25.11 -3.50 -16.99
CA PRO A 116 24.03 -3.75 -16.04
C PRO A 116 24.59 -4.56 -14.85
N GLN A 117 24.51 -4.00 -13.64
CA GLN A 117 24.62 -4.82 -12.43
C GLN A 117 23.33 -5.61 -12.28
N PHE A 118 23.33 -6.83 -12.81
CA PHE A 118 22.35 -7.84 -12.45
C PHE A 118 22.62 -8.24 -10.99
N SER A 119 21.79 -7.77 -10.06
CA SER A 119 21.74 -8.39 -8.73
C SER A 119 21.21 -9.81 -8.92
N ASN A 120 22.02 -10.83 -8.59
CA ASN A 120 21.69 -12.26 -8.65
C ASN A 120 20.54 -12.70 -7.71
N ALA A 121 19.72 -11.79 -7.21
CA ALA A 121 18.51 -12.15 -6.50
C ALA A 121 17.46 -12.58 -7.53
N SER A 122 17.08 -13.85 -7.45
CA SER A 122 16.00 -14.52 -8.16
C SER A 122 14.63 -13.91 -7.82
N TYR A 123 14.45 -12.64 -8.12
CA TYR A 123 13.12 -12.04 -8.26
C TYR A 123 12.53 -12.54 -9.58
N PRO A 124 11.20 -12.63 -9.71
CA PRO A 124 10.59 -12.83 -11.01
C PRO A 124 10.95 -11.62 -11.87
N THR A 125 11.97 -11.77 -12.71
CA THR A 125 12.35 -10.81 -13.76
C THR A 125 11.30 -10.75 -14.87
N GLN A 126 10.27 -11.60 -14.80
CA GLN A 126 9.18 -11.68 -15.74
C GLN A 126 7.97 -10.90 -15.21
N TRP A 127 7.76 -9.73 -15.81
CA TRP A 127 6.58 -8.86 -15.67
C TRP A 127 5.23 -9.61 -15.74
N GLN A 128 5.20 -10.73 -16.47
CA GLN A 128 4.05 -11.63 -16.60
C GLN A 128 3.44 -12.01 -15.25
N THR A 129 4.27 -12.30 -14.24
CA THR A 129 3.82 -12.79 -12.93
C THR A 129 3.27 -11.68 -12.05
N TRP A 130 3.75 -10.44 -12.22
CA TRP A 130 3.27 -9.26 -11.48
C TRP A 130 2.00 -8.68 -12.09
N GLY A 131 1.91 -8.67 -13.42
CA GLY A 131 0.75 -8.15 -14.12
C GLY A 131 -0.51 -8.98 -13.95
N GLN A 132 -0.39 -10.31 -14.10
CA GLN A 132 -1.47 -11.24 -13.75
C GLN A 132 -1.92 -11.12 -12.29
N TYR A 133 -1.13 -10.48 -11.43
CA TYR A 133 -1.31 -10.46 -10.00
C TYR A 133 -1.97 -9.18 -9.45
N LEU A 134 -1.64 -7.99 -9.98
CA LEU A 134 -2.47 -6.79 -9.72
C LEU A 134 -3.92 -7.00 -10.19
N HIS A 135 -4.10 -7.71 -11.30
CA HIS A 135 -5.42 -8.18 -11.77
C HIS A 135 -5.86 -9.47 -11.07
N GLY A 136 -4.94 -10.20 -10.44
CA GLY A 136 -5.18 -11.39 -9.64
C GLY A 136 -5.82 -11.11 -8.28
N ASN A 137 -5.67 -9.90 -7.73
CA ASN A 137 -6.49 -9.45 -6.59
C ASN A 137 -7.93 -9.08 -7.01
N LEU A 138 -8.21 -8.95 -8.31
CA LEU A 138 -9.57 -9.05 -8.83
C LEU A 138 -9.98 -10.53 -9.07
N ALA A 139 -9.08 -11.52 -8.92
CA ALA A 139 -9.40 -12.93 -9.15
C ALA A 139 -10.37 -13.55 -8.14
N PRO A 140 -10.40 -13.22 -6.83
CA PRO A 140 -11.53 -13.56 -5.98
C PRO A 140 -12.85 -12.96 -6.52
N HIS A 141 -12.76 -11.80 -7.18
CA HIS A 141 -13.88 -11.14 -7.86
C HIS A 141 -14.13 -11.66 -9.30
N THR A 142 -13.28 -12.53 -9.87
CA THR A 142 -13.50 -13.13 -11.22
C THR A 142 -14.63 -14.17 -11.25
N ALA A 143 -15.18 -14.54 -10.09
CA ALA A 143 -16.45 -15.27 -10.02
C ALA A 143 -17.65 -14.39 -10.44
N TYR A 144 -17.53 -13.05 -10.43
CA TYR A 144 -18.63 -12.12 -10.66
C TYR A 144 -18.55 -11.43 -12.02
N SER A 145 -19.69 -11.28 -12.70
CA SER A 145 -19.76 -10.78 -14.08
C SER A 145 -19.27 -9.33 -14.22
N ALA A 146 -19.60 -8.43 -13.29
CA ALA A 146 -19.15 -7.04 -13.37
C ALA A 146 -17.61 -6.91 -13.24
N PHE A 147 -16.98 -7.72 -12.36
CA PHE A 147 -15.54 -7.66 -12.09
C PHE A 147 -14.68 -8.61 -12.94
N ARG A 148 -15.27 -9.64 -13.58
CA ARG A 148 -14.61 -10.40 -14.66
C ARG A 148 -14.07 -9.51 -15.75
N HIS A 149 -14.71 -8.38 -15.96
CA HIS A 149 -14.31 -7.44 -16.99
C HIS A 149 -13.05 -6.67 -16.55
N PHE A 150 -12.90 -6.21 -15.31
CA PHE A 150 -11.81 -5.31 -14.86
C PHE A 150 -10.38 -5.87 -14.88
N GLY A 151 -10.18 -7.11 -15.36
CA GLY A 151 -8.85 -7.59 -15.68
C GLY A 151 -8.27 -6.80 -16.85
N TRP A 152 -7.26 -5.97 -16.60
CA TRP A 152 -6.43 -5.54 -17.71
C TRP A 152 -5.68 -6.78 -18.18
N GLU A 153 -5.83 -7.17 -19.44
CA GLU A 153 -4.93 -8.17 -20.02
C GLU A 153 -3.54 -7.55 -20.11
N LEU A 154 -2.74 -7.72 -19.05
CA LEU A 154 -1.30 -7.58 -19.17
C LEU A 154 -0.84 -8.75 -20.04
N SER A 155 -0.68 -8.46 -21.34
CA SER A 155 -0.08 -9.37 -22.30
C SER A 155 1.19 -9.95 -21.67
N PRO A 156 1.39 -11.27 -21.72
CA PRO A 156 2.61 -11.87 -21.21
C PRO A 156 3.86 -11.34 -21.95
N ASP A 157 3.71 -10.75 -23.11
CA ASP A 157 4.83 -10.18 -23.83
C ASP A 157 5.16 -8.77 -23.32
N ALA A 158 6.27 -8.59 -22.61
CA ALA A 158 6.75 -7.27 -22.18
C ALA A 158 7.06 -6.35 -23.39
N HIS A 159 7.20 -6.93 -24.59
CA HIS A 159 7.35 -6.20 -25.85
C HIS A 159 6.01 -5.78 -26.48
N PHE A 160 4.87 -6.23 -25.97
CA PHE A 160 3.55 -5.88 -26.51
C PHE A 160 3.18 -4.41 -26.30
N TYR A 161 3.83 -3.74 -25.34
CA TYR A 161 3.71 -2.30 -25.12
C TYR A 161 4.60 -1.46 -26.03
N GLN A 162 5.31 -2.07 -26.99
CA GLN A 162 5.97 -1.32 -28.05
C GLN A 162 4.93 -0.86 -29.09
N GLY A 163 4.26 0.26 -28.80
CA GLY A 163 3.60 1.08 -29.80
C GLY A 163 2.09 1.34 -29.66
N THR A 164 1.38 0.69 -28.74
CA THR A 164 -0.06 0.99 -28.47
C THR A 164 -0.45 0.72 -27.01
N THR A 165 -1.37 1.53 -26.47
CA THR A 165 -1.86 1.45 -25.07
C THR A 165 -3.28 0.89 -24.90
N ALA A 166 -3.97 0.52 -25.98
CA ALA A 166 -5.35 0.02 -25.90
C ALA A 166 -5.41 -1.38 -25.28
N PRO A 167 -6.19 -1.59 -24.20
CA PRO A 167 -6.61 -2.93 -23.80
C PRO A 167 -7.30 -3.59 -24.99
N ARG A 168 -6.97 -4.85 -25.30
CA ARG A 168 -7.62 -5.57 -26.40
C ARG A 168 -8.89 -6.30 -25.96
N THR A 169 -9.09 -6.42 -24.66
CA THR A 169 -10.17 -7.15 -23.99
C THR A 169 -10.51 -6.45 -22.67
N GLY A 170 -11.59 -6.88 -22.02
CA GLY A 170 -12.09 -6.24 -20.81
C GLY A 170 -13.00 -5.04 -21.10
N PRO A 171 -13.33 -4.23 -20.10
CA PRO A 171 -14.29 -3.15 -20.19
C PRO A 171 -13.69 -2.02 -21.02
N CYS A 172 -12.41 -1.74 -20.81
CA CYS A 172 -11.69 -0.71 -21.54
C CYS A 172 -11.20 -1.16 -22.92
N ALA A 173 -11.74 -2.24 -23.49
CA ALA A 173 -11.35 -2.75 -24.82
C ALA A 173 -11.72 -1.79 -25.97
N ASP A 174 -12.62 -0.85 -25.70
CA ASP A 174 -13.05 0.20 -26.62
C ASP A 174 -12.19 1.46 -26.54
N LEU A 175 -11.22 1.54 -25.61
CA LEU A 175 -10.26 2.64 -25.57
C LEU A 175 -9.47 2.68 -26.88
N PRO A 176 -9.57 3.76 -27.69
CA PRO A 176 -8.77 3.90 -28.89
C PRO A 176 -7.28 3.97 -28.52
N PRO A 177 -6.39 3.32 -29.28
CA PRO A 177 -4.98 3.27 -28.93
C PRO A 177 -4.37 4.68 -28.94
N LEU A 178 -3.74 5.05 -27.82
CA LEU A 178 -2.83 6.19 -27.79
C LEU A 178 -1.44 5.68 -28.22
N ASP A 179 -1.00 6.12 -29.40
CA ASP A 179 0.29 5.74 -30.00
C ASP A 179 1.28 6.92 -30.00
N ARG A 180 2.56 6.61 -30.31
CA ARG A 180 3.63 7.60 -30.31
C ARG A 180 3.35 8.73 -31.30
N ALA A 181 2.83 8.42 -32.49
CA ALA A 181 2.55 9.42 -33.51
C ALA A 181 1.46 10.40 -33.06
N THR A 182 0.49 9.95 -32.28
CA THR A 182 -0.56 10.79 -31.67
C THR A 182 0.04 11.72 -30.62
N LEU A 183 0.93 11.21 -29.76
CA LEU A 183 1.66 12.04 -28.80
C LEU A 183 2.56 13.07 -29.51
N GLU A 184 3.33 12.65 -30.53
CA GLU A 184 4.20 13.55 -31.30
C GLU A 184 3.41 14.67 -31.97
N ARG A 185 2.26 14.35 -32.59
CA ARG A 185 1.37 15.38 -33.16
C ARG A 185 0.85 16.33 -32.08
N ALA A 186 0.53 15.81 -30.90
CA ALA A 186 0.07 16.65 -29.80
C ALA A 186 1.19 17.55 -29.25
N PHE A 187 2.45 17.12 -29.16
CA PHE A 187 3.54 18.03 -28.79
C PHE A 187 3.92 19.01 -29.91
N ALA A 188 3.73 18.65 -31.17
CA ALA A 188 4.03 19.53 -32.29
C ALA A 188 2.98 20.61 -32.52
N ASP A 189 1.77 20.46 -31.95
CA ASP A 189 0.68 21.41 -32.07
C ASP A 189 0.81 22.51 -30.99
N PRO A 190 1.08 23.78 -31.38
CA PRO A 190 1.16 24.90 -30.42
C PRO A 190 -0.14 25.17 -29.67
N ALA A 191 -1.27 24.62 -30.13
CA ALA A 191 -2.55 24.70 -29.45
C ALA A 191 -2.78 23.55 -28.45
N SER A 192 -1.84 22.60 -28.36
CA SER A 192 -1.96 21.47 -27.45
C SER A 192 -1.69 21.87 -26.01
N PRO A 193 -2.53 21.44 -25.06
CA PRO A 193 -2.34 21.74 -23.64
C PRO A 193 -1.14 20.98 -23.07
N LEU A 194 -0.63 19.92 -23.73
CA LEU A 194 0.39 19.05 -23.14
C LEU A 194 1.72 19.75 -22.85
N GLU A 195 2.03 20.88 -23.49
CA GLU A 195 3.22 21.68 -23.13
C GLU A 195 3.00 22.54 -21.88
N ASP A 196 1.76 22.95 -21.62
CA ASP A 196 1.39 23.83 -20.50
C ASP A 196 1.08 23.06 -19.21
N TYR A 197 0.76 21.76 -19.30
CA TYR A 197 0.41 20.92 -18.15
C TYR A 197 1.42 19.80 -17.92
N LEU A 198 1.62 19.50 -16.64
CA LEU A 198 2.45 18.39 -16.18
C LEU A 198 1.77 17.02 -16.38
N GLY A 199 0.56 16.99 -16.93
CA GLY A 199 -0.19 15.79 -17.31
C GLY A 199 -1.59 16.11 -17.83
N ALA A 200 -2.36 15.08 -18.17
CA ALA A 200 -3.77 15.20 -18.57
C ALA A 200 -4.52 13.87 -18.38
N VAL A 201 -5.84 13.91 -18.24
CA VAL A 201 -6.71 12.73 -18.37
C VAL A 201 -7.32 12.72 -19.76
N VAL A 202 -6.94 11.74 -20.58
CA VAL A 202 -7.40 11.55 -21.95
C VAL A 202 -8.60 10.61 -21.96
N ILE A 203 -9.79 11.17 -22.21
CA ILE A 203 -11.05 10.41 -22.29
C ILE A 203 -11.43 10.25 -23.76
N PRO A 204 -11.80 9.05 -24.23
CA PRO A 204 -12.33 8.87 -25.58
C PRO A 204 -13.63 9.65 -25.77
N ASP A 205 -13.82 10.28 -26.93
CA ASP A 205 -15.08 10.92 -27.29
C ASP A 205 -16.27 9.94 -27.29
N THR A 206 -16.02 8.68 -27.63
CA THR A 206 -16.99 7.58 -27.57
C THR A 206 -17.48 7.27 -26.15
N ALA A 207 -16.63 7.45 -25.13
CA ALA A 207 -16.99 7.23 -23.73
C ALA A 207 -17.94 8.33 -23.19
N LEU A 208 -17.92 9.52 -23.82
CA LEU A 208 -18.80 10.64 -23.50
C LEU A 208 -19.96 10.69 -24.51
N ALA A 209 -20.83 9.67 -24.47
CA ALA A 209 -21.99 9.58 -25.36
C ALA A 209 -22.86 10.85 -25.27
N LYS A 210 -23.00 11.58 -26.39
CA LYS A 210 -23.74 12.85 -26.50
C LYS A 210 -23.48 13.77 -25.31
N GLN A 211 -22.36 14.51 -25.34
CA GLN A 211 -22.38 15.88 -24.80
C GLN A 211 -23.65 16.52 -25.36
N ARG A 212 -24.67 16.62 -24.52
CA ARG A 212 -25.95 17.15 -24.92
C ARG A 212 -25.63 18.60 -25.22
N ARG A 213 -25.67 19.02 -26.49
CA ARG A 213 -25.88 20.44 -26.84
C ARG A 213 -27.27 20.81 -26.31
N ILE A 214 -27.44 20.88 -24.99
CA ILE A 214 -28.62 21.47 -24.37
C ILE A 214 -28.42 22.96 -24.49
N GLY A 215 -29.18 23.58 -25.37
CA GLY A 215 -29.27 25.02 -25.48
C GLY A 215 -28.70 25.52 -26.79
N GLY A 216 -29.42 26.47 -27.38
CA GLY A 216 -28.88 27.35 -28.41
C GLY A 216 -27.75 28.24 -27.85
N PRO A 217 -27.58 29.48 -28.31
CA PRO A 217 -26.44 30.35 -27.96
C PRO A 217 -26.27 30.74 -26.47
N SER A 218 -26.98 30.09 -25.56
CA SER A 218 -26.90 30.21 -24.10
C SER A 218 -26.73 28.84 -23.39
N ALA A 219 -26.11 27.86 -24.06
CA ALA A 219 -25.85 26.52 -23.52
C ALA A 219 -25.00 26.58 -22.23
N PRO A 220 -25.23 25.68 -21.25
CA PRO A 220 -24.47 25.64 -20.00
C PRO A 220 -22.99 25.41 -20.29
N ALA A 221 -22.15 25.91 -19.38
CA ALA A 221 -20.70 25.86 -19.47
C ALA A 221 -20.20 24.44 -19.83
N GLN A 222 -19.19 24.38 -20.71
CA GLN A 222 -18.47 23.16 -21.07
C GLN A 222 -18.14 22.34 -19.81
N GLY A 223 -18.42 21.02 -19.81
CA GLY A 223 -18.02 20.12 -18.71
C GLY A 223 -19.09 19.21 -18.11
N GLU A 224 -20.33 19.18 -18.62
CA GLU A 224 -21.36 18.21 -18.20
C GLU A 224 -21.54 17.09 -19.23
N ALA A 225 -21.48 15.83 -18.78
CA ALA A 225 -21.71 14.64 -19.56
C ALA A 225 -22.71 13.72 -18.85
N VAL A 226 -23.51 12.98 -19.63
CA VAL A 226 -24.34 11.90 -19.11
C VAL A 226 -23.67 10.61 -19.49
N TRP A 227 -23.29 9.83 -18.49
CA TRP A 227 -22.74 8.52 -18.72
C TRP A 227 -23.89 7.54 -18.90
N HIS A 228 -24.07 7.07 -20.13
CA HIS A 228 -25.03 6.02 -20.38
C HIS A 228 -24.41 4.70 -19.93
N ARG A 229 -25.04 4.06 -18.94
CA ARG A 229 -24.70 2.75 -18.34
C ARG A 229 -24.78 1.57 -19.34
N GLY A 230 -24.36 1.78 -20.58
CA GLY A 230 -24.30 0.79 -21.64
C GLY A 230 -23.19 -0.22 -21.33
N GLN A 231 -23.61 -1.38 -20.82
CA GLN A 231 -22.81 -2.60 -20.58
C GLN A 231 -21.67 -2.56 -19.53
N GLN A 232 -21.22 -1.41 -19.02
CA GLN A 232 -20.07 -1.38 -18.12
C GLN A 232 -20.30 -0.46 -16.92
N ASP A 233 -19.83 -0.89 -15.74
CA ASP A 233 -19.89 -0.13 -14.48
C ASP A 233 -18.62 0.74 -14.25
N VAL A 234 -17.89 1.10 -15.33
CA VAL A 234 -16.62 1.88 -15.30
C VAL A 234 -16.53 2.95 -16.38
N LEU A 235 -15.79 4.02 -16.06
CA LEU A 235 -15.26 4.96 -17.04
C LEU A 235 -13.79 4.67 -17.30
N CYS A 236 -13.44 4.40 -18.55
CA CYS A 236 -12.07 4.14 -18.99
C CYS A 236 -11.42 5.40 -19.55
N ALA A 237 -10.14 5.62 -19.25
CA ALA A 237 -9.34 6.72 -19.79
C ALA A 237 -7.85 6.38 -19.82
N TYR A 238 -7.04 7.31 -20.32
CA TYR A 238 -5.61 7.35 -20.04
C TYR A 238 -5.29 8.51 -19.12
N MET A 239 -4.54 8.29 -18.05
CA MET A 239 -3.84 9.37 -17.36
C MET A 239 -2.46 9.53 -17.98
N VAL A 240 -2.11 10.74 -18.37
CA VAL A 240 -0.82 11.09 -18.96
C VAL A 240 -0.06 11.94 -17.96
N SER A 241 1.18 11.59 -17.66
CA SER A 241 2.11 12.40 -16.88
C SER A 241 3.25 12.83 -17.80
N ILE A 242 3.65 14.09 -17.68
CA ILE A 242 4.68 14.72 -18.50
C ILE A 242 5.73 15.27 -17.56
N THR A 243 6.93 14.69 -17.61
CA THR A 243 8.09 15.21 -16.91
C THR A 243 8.99 15.92 -17.93
N PRO A 244 9.19 17.24 -17.83
CA PRO A 244 10.17 17.95 -18.65
C PRO A 244 11.54 17.29 -18.50
N LYS A 245 12.25 17.07 -19.63
CA LYS A 245 13.57 16.46 -19.56
C LYS A 245 14.49 17.36 -18.74
N PRO A 246 15.06 16.87 -17.63
CA PRO A 246 16.00 17.66 -16.88
C PRO A 246 17.21 17.98 -17.76
N GLY A 247 17.69 19.22 -17.71
CA GLY A 247 18.95 19.59 -18.36
C GLY A 247 20.07 18.63 -17.94
N ARG A 248 21.08 18.41 -18.80
CA ARG A 248 22.12 17.38 -18.62
C ARG A 248 22.72 17.33 -17.20
N ALA A 249 22.91 18.48 -16.55
CA ALA A 249 23.43 18.57 -15.19
C ALA A 249 22.48 18.02 -14.11
N VAL A 250 21.17 18.33 -14.20
CA VAL A 250 20.14 17.81 -13.28
C VAL A 250 19.95 16.30 -13.52
N ALA A 251 19.94 15.88 -14.78
CA ALA A 251 19.87 14.47 -15.13
C ALA A 251 21.08 13.66 -14.61
N ALA A 252 22.28 14.25 -14.58
CA ALA A 252 23.47 13.62 -14.00
C ALA A 252 23.42 13.55 -12.47
N LYS A 253 22.89 14.58 -11.80
CA LYS A 253 22.69 14.60 -10.34
C LYS A 253 21.63 13.62 -9.87
N LEU A 254 20.53 13.46 -10.62
CA LEU A 254 19.51 12.44 -10.35
C LEU A 254 20.05 11.03 -10.59
N ARG A 255 20.92 10.84 -11.59
CA ARG A 255 21.58 9.55 -11.87
C ARG A 255 22.61 9.13 -10.83
N SER A 256 23.28 10.07 -10.17
CA SER A 256 24.28 9.76 -9.14
C SER A 256 23.69 9.45 -7.77
N GLN A 257 22.38 9.64 -7.61
CA GLN A 257 21.62 9.19 -6.45
C GLN A 257 20.85 7.94 -6.87
N PRO A 258 21.04 6.77 -6.22
CA PRO A 258 20.23 5.61 -6.52
C PRO A 258 18.80 5.90 -6.05
N THR A 259 17.99 6.52 -6.91
CA THR A 259 16.55 6.48 -6.78
C THR A 259 16.20 5.00 -6.76
N LEU A 260 15.53 4.53 -5.71
CA LEU A 260 14.96 3.19 -5.69
C LEU A 260 13.91 3.11 -6.80
N ARG A 261 14.36 2.85 -8.03
CA ARG A 261 13.48 2.37 -9.08
C ARG A 261 13.08 0.98 -8.63
N VAL A 262 11.86 0.85 -8.12
CA VAL A 262 11.24 -0.47 -7.99
C VAL A 262 10.85 -0.85 -9.42
N PRO A 263 11.56 -1.79 -10.06
CA PRO A 263 11.20 -2.23 -11.41
C PRO A 263 9.78 -2.79 -11.30
N GLY A 264 8.82 -2.21 -12.01
CA GLY A 264 7.43 -2.59 -11.74
C GLY A 264 6.45 -1.44 -11.67
N PHE A 265 6.88 -0.30 -11.15
CA PHE A 265 5.96 0.64 -10.53
C PHE A 265 6.00 2.06 -11.11
N ALA A 266 4.84 2.73 -11.02
CA ALA A 266 4.63 4.07 -11.52
C ALA A 266 5.60 5.04 -10.83
N PRO A 267 6.46 5.76 -11.59
CA PRO A 267 7.34 6.76 -11.01
C PRO A 267 6.59 8.03 -10.60
N ASP A 268 5.32 8.17 -11.00
CA ASP A 268 4.45 9.30 -10.69
C ASP A 268 3.29 8.85 -9.78
N SER A 269 2.91 9.71 -8.83
CA SER A 269 1.75 9.51 -7.95
C SER A 269 0.58 10.27 -8.56
N LEU A 270 -0.31 9.53 -9.24
CA LEU A 270 -1.48 10.08 -9.91
C LEU A 270 -2.75 9.79 -9.10
N LEU A 271 -3.63 10.77 -9.02
CA LEU A 271 -4.96 10.59 -8.46
C LEU A 271 -5.99 11.03 -9.49
N TRP A 272 -6.93 10.16 -9.81
CA TRP A 272 -8.14 10.54 -10.54
C TRP A 272 -9.31 10.08 -9.70
N GLU A 273 -10.13 11.00 -9.23
CA GLU A 273 -11.23 10.72 -8.31
C GLU A 273 -12.56 11.17 -8.91
N ALA A 274 -13.62 10.52 -8.47
CA ALA A 274 -15.00 10.84 -8.79
C ALA A 274 -15.75 11.03 -7.47
N LYS A 275 -16.16 12.27 -7.20
CA LYS A 275 -16.91 12.65 -6.01
C LYS A 275 -18.38 12.90 -6.38
N GLY A 276 -19.24 11.99 -5.97
CA GLY A 276 -20.67 12.08 -6.11
C GLY A 276 -21.27 13.22 -5.29
N ALA A 277 -22.30 13.88 -5.82
CA ALA A 277 -23.04 14.94 -5.13
C ALA A 277 -23.69 14.45 -3.84
N HIS A 278 -23.99 13.16 -3.74
CA HIS A 278 -24.53 12.52 -2.54
C HIS A 278 -23.44 11.82 -1.70
N GLY A 279 -22.16 12.09 -1.95
CA GLY A 279 -21.07 11.57 -1.11
C GLY A 279 -20.59 10.16 -1.47
N TYR A 280 -21.09 9.56 -2.56
CA TYR A 280 -20.41 8.42 -3.18
C TYR A 280 -19.02 8.85 -3.64
N TYR A 281 -18.02 8.01 -3.43
CA TYR A 281 -16.66 8.34 -3.82
C TYR A 281 -15.99 7.13 -4.46
N SER A 282 -15.34 7.41 -5.58
CA SER A 282 -14.58 6.43 -6.34
C SER A 282 -13.27 7.05 -6.80
N HIS A 283 -12.28 6.22 -7.05
CA HIS A 283 -10.98 6.63 -7.57
C HIS A 283 -10.58 5.71 -8.71
N ALA A 284 -9.69 6.20 -9.55
CA ALA A 284 -9.16 5.45 -10.65
C ALA A 284 -8.25 4.35 -10.16
N GLU A 285 -8.52 3.15 -10.64
CA GLU A 285 -7.59 2.05 -10.63
C GLU A 285 -6.77 2.13 -11.90
N TYR A 286 -5.45 2.10 -11.77
CA TYR A 286 -4.55 2.24 -12.92
C TYR A 286 -3.50 1.16 -12.96
N SER A 287 -3.05 0.87 -14.18
CA SER A 287 -1.88 0.02 -14.38
C SER A 287 -0.67 0.68 -13.70
N PRO A 288 0.01 0.01 -12.75
CA PRO A 288 1.21 0.57 -12.14
C PRO A 288 2.39 0.60 -13.12
N VAL A 289 2.23 0.02 -14.31
CA VAL A 289 3.22 0.05 -15.38
C VAL A 289 2.74 1.02 -16.45
N PRO A 290 3.31 2.23 -16.51
CA PRO A 290 3.01 3.12 -17.62
C PRO A 290 3.70 2.64 -18.90
N TRP A 291 3.08 2.96 -20.04
CA TRP A 291 3.82 3.10 -21.29
C TRP A 291 4.64 4.40 -21.21
N GLU A 292 5.96 4.30 -21.34
CA GLU A 292 6.87 5.45 -21.29
C GLU A 292 7.43 5.76 -22.68
N GLU A 293 7.27 7.01 -23.12
CA GLU A 293 7.88 7.55 -24.33
C GLU A 293 8.82 8.69 -23.99
N THR A 294 9.94 8.75 -24.70
CA THR A 294 10.96 9.78 -24.50
C THR A 294 11.05 10.66 -25.75
N PHE A 295 10.70 11.93 -25.59
CA PHE A 295 10.83 13.00 -26.59
C PHE A 295 12.04 13.87 -26.30
N ASP A 296 12.51 14.69 -27.23
CA ASP A 296 13.74 15.49 -27.04
C ASP A 296 13.70 16.43 -25.82
N HIS A 297 12.50 16.91 -25.46
CA HIS A 297 12.28 17.87 -24.38
C HIS A 297 11.48 17.31 -23.18
N ALA A 298 10.94 16.09 -23.27
CA ALA A 298 10.07 15.52 -22.22
C ALA A 298 10.17 13.99 -22.14
N VAL A 299 9.79 13.45 -20.98
CA VAL A 299 9.44 12.04 -20.78
C VAL A 299 7.94 11.99 -20.49
N VAL A 300 7.22 11.17 -21.25
CA VAL A 300 5.77 11.06 -21.20
C VAL A 300 5.42 9.66 -20.75
N ARG A 301 4.54 9.58 -19.76
CA ARG A 301 4.08 8.31 -19.21
C ARG A 301 2.58 8.24 -19.32
N VAL A 302 2.10 7.16 -19.90
CA VAL A 302 0.68 6.92 -20.12
C VAL A 302 0.26 5.74 -19.27
N TYR A 303 -0.69 6.01 -18.39
CA TYR A 303 -1.30 5.05 -17.49
C TYR A 303 -2.70 4.77 -18.02
N PRO A 304 -2.98 3.57 -18.51
CA PRO A 304 -4.34 3.13 -18.73
C PRO A 304 -5.06 3.03 -17.38
N THR A 305 -6.22 3.68 -17.27
CA THR A 305 -6.95 3.84 -16.01
C THR A 305 -8.43 3.57 -16.16
N MET A 306 -9.07 3.15 -15.07
CA MET A 306 -10.51 2.94 -15.00
C MET A 306 -11.06 3.49 -13.68
N VAL A 307 -12.17 4.21 -13.71
CA VAL A 307 -12.89 4.65 -12.51
C VAL A 307 -14.18 3.86 -12.40
N PRO A 308 -14.39 3.06 -11.35
CA PRO A 308 -15.66 2.37 -11.11
C PRO A 308 -16.74 3.38 -10.75
N LEU A 309 -17.85 3.37 -11.49
CA LEU A 309 -19.00 4.27 -11.32
C LEU A 309 -20.27 3.42 -11.15
N MET A 310 -20.30 2.63 -10.07
CA MET A 310 -21.37 1.65 -9.82
C MET A 310 -22.64 2.27 -9.22
N ASP A 311 -22.50 3.36 -8.48
CA ASP A 311 -23.62 4.02 -7.81
C ASP A 311 -24.21 5.14 -8.67
N PRO A 312 -25.55 5.28 -8.70
CA PRO A 312 -26.17 6.40 -9.38
C PRO A 312 -25.90 7.71 -8.63
N ASP A 313 -25.22 8.64 -9.29
CA ASP A 313 -24.96 9.98 -8.76
C ASP A 313 -24.61 10.97 -9.88
N ARG A 314 -24.48 12.24 -9.51
CA ARG A 314 -23.78 13.27 -10.26
C ARG A 314 -22.39 13.42 -9.71
N TYR A 315 -21.42 12.84 -10.39
CA TYR A 315 -20.02 12.88 -10.01
C TYR A 315 -19.37 14.17 -10.51
N VAL A 316 -18.53 14.76 -9.68
CA VAL A 316 -17.49 15.71 -10.07
C VAL A 316 -16.19 14.93 -10.10
N MET A 317 -15.61 14.79 -11.28
CA MET A 317 -14.32 14.14 -11.46
C MET A 317 -13.21 15.18 -11.43
N THR A 318 -12.16 14.88 -10.69
CA THR A 318 -10.94 15.68 -10.61
C THR A 318 -9.74 14.77 -10.79
N ALA A 319 -8.66 15.31 -11.32
CA ALA A 319 -7.42 14.56 -11.48
C ALA A 319 -6.24 15.41 -11.06
N LEU A 320 -5.31 14.79 -10.34
CA LEU A 320 -4.16 15.42 -9.72
C LEU A 320 -2.90 14.59 -9.99
N ILE A 321 -1.78 15.27 -10.13
CA ILE A 321 -0.44 14.72 -9.95
C ILE A 321 -0.01 15.10 -8.55
N GLU A 322 0.09 14.13 -7.64
CA GLU A 322 0.58 14.38 -6.29
C GLU A 322 2.10 14.58 -6.29
N TYR A 323 2.80 13.76 -7.09
CA TYR A 323 4.26 13.77 -7.20
C TYR A 323 4.71 13.27 -8.58
N GLN A 324 5.77 13.86 -9.12
CA GLN A 324 6.41 13.39 -10.35
C GLN A 324 7.75 12.70 -10.07
N ASN A 325 8.08 11.70 -10.90
CA ASN A 325 9.44 11.20 -11.14
C ASN A 325 10.39 11.24 -9.93
N TYR A 326 10.04 10.54 -8.85
CA TYR A 326 10.84 10.40 -7.62
C TYR A 326 11.11 11.69 -6.83
N GLU A 327 10.47 12.83 -7.13
CA GLU A 327 10.55 14.06 -6.32
C GLU A 327 10.06 13.84 -4.88
N TRP A 328 9.26 12.80 -4.71
CA TRP A 328 8.84 12.31 -3.43
C TRP A 328 9.90 11.41 -2.77
N HIS A 329 10.51 11.91 -1.69
CA HIS A 329 11.49 11.15 -0.91
C HIS A 329 11.49 11.51 0.57
N LEU A 330 10.80 10.74 1.40
CA LEU A 330 10.61 11.05 2.83
C LEU A 330 11.92 11.24 3.64
N TYR A 331 13.00 10.55 3.29
CA TYR A 331 14.27 10.67 4.02
C TYR A 331 15.10 11.89 3.63
N ARG A 332 14.63 12.65 2.64
CA ARG A 332 15.27 13.88 2.24
C ARG A 332 14.65 15.00 3.06
N SER A 333 15.48 15.70 3.83
CA SER A 333 15.05 16.91 4.54
C SER A 333 14.59 18.01 3.57
N ASP A 334 14.95 17.89 2.29
CA ASP A 334 14.48 18.70 1.17
C ASP A 334 13.38 18.03 0.34
N ALA A 335 12.64 17.06 0.90
CA ALA A 335 11.45 16.53 0.25
C ALA A 335 10.50 17.67 -0.12
N ALA A 336 10.02 17.68 -1.36
CA ALA A 336 9.06 18.68 -1.82
C ALA A 336 7.83 18.65 -0.91
N PRO A 337 7.34 19.81 -0.43
CA PRO A 337 6.03 19.90 0.18
C PRO A 337 5.00 19.25 -0.74
N TYR A 338 4.02 18.56 -0.17
CA TYR A 338 2.90 18.06 -0.95
C TYR A 338 2.16 19.23 -1.57
N ALA A 339 2.21 19.28 -2.88
CA ALA A 339 1.61 20.31 -3.69
C ALA A 339 1.00 19.61 -4.90
N PRO A 340 -0.12 18.89 -4.72
CA PRO A 340 -0.75 18.15 -5.79
C PRO A 340 -1.17 19.15 -6.85
N GLN A 341 -0.83 18.86 -8.09
CA GLN A 341 -1.08 19.72 -9.22
C GLN A 341 -2.27 19.17 -9.98
N PRO A 342 -3.36 19.94 -10.13
CA PRO A 342 -4.49 19.48 -10.89
C PRO A 342 -4.09 19.36 -12.37
N ILE A 343 -4.57 18.29 -13.02
CA ILE A 343 -4.35 18.04 -14.45
C ILE A 343 -5.69 18.09 -15.19
N PRO A 344 -5.73 18.65 -16.41
CA PRO A 344 -6.97 18.81 -17.15
C PRO A 344 -7.47 17.51 -17.77
N PHE A 345 -8.77 17.46 -18.03
CA PHE A 345 -9.41 16.49 -18.89
C PHE A 345 -9.31 16.94 -20.35
N VAL A 346 -8.86 16.03 -21.22
CA VAL A 346 -8.74 16.22 -22.67
C VAL A 346 -9.46 15.10 -23.39
N THR A 347 -10.06 15.39 -24.54
CA THR A 347 -10.79 14.39 -25.33
C THR A 347 -9.94 13.86 -26.48
N LEU A 348 -9.90 12.54 -26.62
CA LEU A 348 -9.34 11.87 -27.78
C LEU A 348 -10.43 11.69 -28.82
N THR A 349 -10.29 12.39 -29.95
CA THR A 349 -11.26 12.29 -31.05
C THR A 349 -10.74 11.40 -32.17
N THR A 350 -11.63 10.53 -32.66
CA THR A 350 -11.35 9.72 -33.85
C THR A 350 -12.26 10.19 -34.98
N THR A 351 -11.72 11.01 -35.89
CA THR A 351 -12.46 11.35 -37.12
C THR A 351 -12.63 10.09 -37.95
N SER A 352 -13.80 9.90 -38.59
CA SER A 352 -14.06 8.69 -39.38
C SER A 352 -13.01 8.51 -40.48
N GLY A 353 -12.08 7.58 -40.28
CA GLY A 353 -10.95 7.31 -41.18
C GLY A 353 -9.67 8.14 -40.92
N GLY A 354 -9.65 9.00 -39.90
CA GLY A 354 -8.48 9.78 -39.49
C GLY A 354 -7.73 9.18 -38.31
N ALA A 355 -6.46 9.58 -38.16
CA ALA A 355 -5.67 9.22 -36.98
C ALA A 355 -6.23 9.91 -35.72
N PRO A 356 -6.12 9.29 -34.52
CA PRO A 356 -6.54 9.94 -33.29
C PRO A 356 -5.85 11.29 -33.11
N SER A 357 -6.61 12.28 -32.65
CA SER A 357 -6.12 13.63 -32.33
C SER A 357 -6.63 14.05 -30.96
N LEU A 358 -5.70 14.55 -30.14
CA LEU A 358 -6.01 15.19 -28.87
C LEU A 358 -6.49 16.61 -29.17
N ILE A 359 -7.80 16.84 -29.02
CA ILE A 359 -8.35 18.17 -29.22
C ILE A 359 -8.34 18.91 -27.89
N ALA A 360 -7.61 20.02 -27.88
CA ALA A 360 -7.64 21.02 -26.84
C ALA A 360 -8.98 21.77 -26.87
N GLN A 361 -10.02 21.22 -26.26
CA GLN A 361 -11.05 22.11 -25.70
C GLN A 361 -10.40 22.86 -24.53
N PRO A 362 -10.87 24.07 -24.16
CA PRO A 362 -10.33 24.76 -22.99
C PRO A 362 -10.24 23.77 -21.82
N PRO A 363 -9.08 23.74 -21.12
CA PRO A 363 -8.75 22.69 -20.18
C PRO A 363 -9.83 22.61 -19.10
N LEU A 364 -10.56 21.50 -19.09
CA LEU A 364 -11.54 21.22 -18.07
C LEU A 364 -10.78 20.66 -16.87
N MET A 365 -10.71 21.42 -15.77
CA MET A 365 -10.09 20.92 -14.54
C MET A 365 -11.03 19.99 -13.76
N GLU A 366 -12.32 20.05 -14.08
CA GLU A 366 -13.37 19.22 -13.49
C GLU A 366 -14.30 18.70 -14.60
N LEU A 367 -14.69 17.42 -14.51
CA LEU A 367 -15.69 16.81 -15.39
C LEU A 367 -16.90 16.42 -14.55
N LYS A 368 -18.08 16.97 -14.88
CA LYS A 368 -19.34 16.59 -14.24
C LYS A 368 -20.00 15.46 -15.02
N LEU A 369 -20.30 14.37 -14.33
CA LEU A 369 -20.80 13.14 -14.93
C LEU A 369 -22.07 12.66 -14.23
N GLU A 370 -23.18 12.59 -14.95
CA GLU A 370 -24.42 11.98 -14.43
C GLU A 370 -24.44 10.48 -14.72
N VAL A 371 -24.49 9.68 -13.66
CA VAL A 371 -24.59 8.22 -13.70
C VAL A 371 -26.02 7.84 -13.31
N PRO A 372 -26.86 7.38 -14.26
CA PRO A 372 -28.24 7.02 -13.99
C PRO A 372 -28.34 5.62 -13.38
N GLY A 373 -29.33 5.41 -12.52
CA GLY A 373 -29.62 4.10 -11.94
C GLY A 373 -30.59 4.18 -10.78
N THR A 374 -30.91 3.01 -10.21
CA THR A 374 -31.69 2.91 -8.98
C THR A 374 -30.74 2.93 -7.78
N GLU A 375 -31.03 3.80 -6.82
CA GLU A 375 -30.27 3.87 -5.57
C GLU A 375 -30.41 2.57 -4.76
N LEU A 376 -29.36 2.18 -4.04
CA LEU A 376 -29.40 1.02 -3.16
C LEU A 376 -30.30 1.30 -1.96
N THR A 377 -31.30 0.44 -1.73
CA THR A 377 -32.12 0.50 -0.51
C THR A 377 -31.65 -0.51 0.54
N LEU A 378 -32.08 -0.31 1.79
CA LEU A 378 -31.83 -1.28 2.87
C LEU A 378 -32.42 -2.66 2.55
N ALA A 379 -33.56 -2.72 1.83
CA ALA A 379 -34.15 -3.99 1.40
C ALA A 379 -33.25 -4.71 0.38
N ASP A 380 -32.70 -3.98 -0.58
CA ASP A 380 -31.74 -4.52 -1.56
C ASP A 380 -30.49 -5.05 -0.83
N TYR A 381 -29.94 -4.28 0.11
CA TYR A 381 -28.79 -4.70 0.90
C TYR A 381 -29.06 -5.96 1.73
N ARG A 382 -30.23 -6.05 2.37
CA ARG A 382 -30.63 -7.23 3.17
C ARG A 382 -30.82 -8.48 2.33
N ALA A 383 -31.12 -8.34 1.04
CA ALA A 383 -31.27 -9.46 0.12
C ALA A 383 -29.92 -10.06 -0.34
N LEU A 384 -28.79 -9.37 -0.11
CA LEU A 384 -27.46 -9.88 -0.44
C LEU A 384 -27.08 -11.08 0.46
N PRO A 385 -26.23 -12.00 -0.04
CA PRO A 385 -25.68 -13.08 0.77
C PRO A 385 -24.78 -12.53 1.88
N VAL A 386 -24.60 -13.29 2.97
CA VAL A 386 -23.72 -12.88 4.07
C VAL A 386 -22.26 -12.93 3.65
N CYS A 387 -21.49 -11.89 3.96
CA CYS A 387 -20.06 -11.82 3.70
C CYS A 387 -19.28 -12.87 4.49
N THR A 388 -18.44 -13.66 3.84
CA THR A 388 -17.57 -14.67 4.49
C THR A 388 -16.09 -14.31 4.49
N GLN A 389 -15.71 -13.29 3.72
CA GLN A 389 -14.33 -12.77 3.61
C GLN A 389 -14.22 -11.33 4.15
N GLY A 390 -12.99 -10.81 4.23
CA GLY A 390 -12.68 -9.49 4.80
C GLY A 390 -12.21 -8.45 3.77
N ASP A 391 -12.22 -8.78 2.47
CA ASP A 391 -11.67 -8.01 1.35
C ASP A 391 -12.73 -7.65 0.30
N HIS A 392 -13.99 -7.51 0.72
CA HIS A 392 -15.07 -7.16 -0.20
C HIS A 392 -14.97 -5.71 -0.66
N PHE A 393 -15.10 -5.53 -1.97
CA PHE A 393 -15.20 -4.22 -2.56
C PHE A 393 -16.52 -3.54 -2.17
N GLY A 394 -16.47 -2.26 -1.80
CA GLY A 394 -17.64 -1.54 -1.30
C GLY A 394 -17.56 -0.03 -1.49
N ARG A 395 -18.49 0.67 -0.83
CA ARG A 395 -18.50 2.13 -0.73
C ARG A 395 -19.06 2.61 0.61
N TRP A 396 -18.81 3.88 0.89
CA TRP A 396 -19.54 4.62 1.91
C TRP A 396 -20.83 5.18 1.32
N ILE A 397 -21.95 4.93 1.97
CA ILE A 397 -23.28 5.42 1.57
C ILE A 397 -23.83 6.28 2.71
N PRO A 398 -24.38 7.47 2.44
CA PRO A 398 -25.16 8.20 3.44
C PRO A 398 -26.34 7.36 3.95
N LEU A 399 -26.52 7.32 5.27
CA LEU A 399 -27.52 6.48 5.91
C LEU A 399 -28.93 6.79 5.41
N ASP A 400 -29.27 8.07 5.22
CA ASP A 400 -30.57 8.53 4.72
C ASP A 400 -30.90 8.03 3.32
N ARG A 401 -29.91 7.88 2.45
CA ARG A 401 -30.09 7.29 1.11
C ARG A 401 -30.38 5.79 1.18
N LEU A 402 -29.77 5.09 2.13
CA LEU A 402 -29.97 3.65 2.29
C LEU A 402 -31.31 3.32 2.97
N VAL A 403 -31.70 4.06 4.02
CA VAL A 403 -32.87 3.72 4.86
C VAL A 403 -34.10 4.60 4.61
N GLY A 404 -33.96 5.73 3.91
CA GLY A 404 -35.01 6.71 3.64
C GLY A 404 -35.40 7.56 4.85
N ASP A 405 -35.76 6.92 5.98
CA ASP A 405 -36.13 7.57 7.24
C ASP A 405 -35.15 7.18 8.35
N VAL A 406 -34.16 8.06 8.58
CA VAL A 406 -33.09 7.85 9.57
C VAL A 406 -33.64 7.79 10.99
N GLU A 407 -34.65 8.60 11.34
CA GLU A 407 -35.21 8.61 12.69
C GLU A 407 -35.99 7.32 12.98
N ALA A 408 -36.79 6.85 12.02
CA ALA A 408 -37.49 5.58 12.12
C ALA A 408 -36.51 4.41 12.24
N TYR A 409 -35.44 4.42 11.42
CA TYR A 409 -34.37 3.43 11.52
C TYR A 409 -33.74 3.40 12.91
N TRP A 410 -33.35 4.56 13.47
CA TRP A 410 -32.78 4.62 14.82
C TRP A 410 -33.76 4.27 15.93
N ARG A 411 -35.05 4.52 15.75
CA ARG A 411 -36.08 4.09 16.69
C ARG A 411 -36.21 2.57 16.70
N GLN A 412 -36.16 1.95 15.52
CA GLN A 412 -36.21 0.51 15.37
C GLN A 412 -34.97 -0.17 15.95
N THR A 413 -33.77 0.28 15.59
CA THR A 413 -32.50 -0.33 16.05
C THR A 413 -32.24 -0.15 17.53
N ARG A 414 -32.70 0.96 18.13
CA ARG A 414 -32.66 1.14 19.60
C ARG A 414 -33.61 0.18 20.34
N ALA A 415 -34.74 -0.15 19.72
CA ALA A 415 -35.69 -1.10 20.31
C ALA A 415 -35.22 -2.55 20.13
N HIS A 416 -34.57 -2.86 19.00
CA HIS A 416 -34.12 -4.19 18.64
C HIS A 416 -32.79 -4.11 17.89
N VAL A 417 -31.70 -4.49 18.57
CA VAL A 417 -30.41 -4.75 17.90
C VAL A 417 -30.56 -6.08 17.18
N ASP A 418 -30.74 -6.01 15.86
CA ASP A 418 -30.85 -7.19 15.00
C ASP A 418 -29.57 -7.40 14.17
N GLU A 419 -29.52 -8.51 13.43
CA GLU A 419 -28.40 -8.87 12.56
C GLU A 419 -28.14 -7.86 11.41
N TYR A 420 -29.00 -6.85 11.25
CA TYR A 420 -28.94 -5.84 10.20
C TYR A 420 -28.57 -4.45 10.73
N THR A 421 -28.18 -4.33 12.00
CA THR A 421 -27.75 -3.06 12.58
C THR A 421 -26.47 -2.58 11.89
N LEU A 422 -26.57 -1.48 11.15
CA LEU A 422 -25.46 -0.87 10.43
C LEU A 422 -24.55 -0.10 11.39
N LYS A 423 -23.23 -0.20 11.17
CA LYS A 423 -22.23 0.63 11.84
C LYS A 423 -22.09 1.96 11.09
N VAL A 424 -22.43 3.04 11.77
CA VAL A 424 -22.48 4.40 11.21
C VAL A 424 -21.30 5.20 11.76
N ILE A 425 -20.58 5.90 10.88
CA ILE A 425 -19.49 6.83 11.26
C ILE A 425 -20.01 8.25 11.49
N ASP A 426 -19.17 9.16 12.00
CA ASP A 426 -19.58 10.50 12.46
C ASP A 426 -20.29 11.35 11.41
N ASP A 427 -19.98 11.15 10.12
CA ASP A 427 -20.62 11.85 9.00
C ASP A 427 -21.89 11.17 8.48
N ASN A 428 -22.51 10.31 9.31
CA ASN A 428 -23.73 9.55 9.00
C ASN A 428 -23.63 8.64 7.79
N ARG A 429 -22.42 8.14 7.48
CA ARG A 429 -22.24 7.13 6.43
C ARG A 429 -22.06 5.74 6.99
N VAL A 430 -22.38 4.75 6.15
CA VAL A 430 -22.21 3.33 6.43
C VAL A 430 -21.37 2.71 5.33
N TRP A 431 -20.50 1.77 5.69
CA TRP A 431 -19.76 0.98 4.70
C TRP A 431 -20.61 -0.20 4.21
N VAL A 432 -20.73 -0.34 2.89
CA VAL A 432 -21.58 -1.34 2.25
C VAL A 432 -20.83 -1.99 1.08
N PRO A 433 -20.55 -3.31 1.15
CA PRO A 433 -20.04 -4.06 0.01
C PRO A 433 -21.04 -4.11 -1.14
N TYR A 434 -20.56 -4.37 -2.36
CA TYR A 434 -21.44 -4.45 -3.54
C TYR A 434 -22.13 -5.81 -3.70
N ASP A 435 -21.54 -6.88 -3.18
CA ASP A 435 -21.91 -8.27 -3.50
C ASP A 435 -22.37 -9.08 -2.29
N CYS A 436 -22.15 -8.59 -1.08
CA CYS A 436 -22.56 -9.24 0.15
C CYS A 436 -23.01 -8.25 1.23
N ARG A 437 -23.66 -8.76 2.28
CA ARG A 437 -24.01 -8.02 3.48
C ARG A 437 -23.22 -8.49 4.68
N TYR A 438 -22.77 -7.54 5.50
CA TYR A 438 -22.22 -7.85 6.80
C TYR A 438 -23.36 -8.12 7.77
N ARG A 439 -23.28 -9.27 8.44
CA ARG A 439 -24.12 -9.57 9.60
C ARG A 439 -23.59 -8.77 10.79
N HIS A 440 -24.46 -8.10 11.53
CA HIS A 440 -24.09 -7.42 12.76
C HIS A 440 -23.68 -8.43 13.84
N TYR A 441 -22.56 -8.14 14.50
CA TYR A 441 -22.10 -8.85 15.68
C TYR A 441 -21.91 -7.83 16.80
N THR A 442 -22.58 -8.04 17.93
CA THR A 442 -22.19 -7.36 19.17
C THR A 442 -20.80 -7.85 19.59
N TYR A 443 -20.08 -7.03 20.36
CA TYR A 443 -18.78 -7.44 20.88
C TYR A 443 -18.88 -8.69 21.76
N ASP A 444 -19.94 -8.80 22.57
CA ASP A 444 -20.20 -9.98 23.36
C ASP A 444 -20.36 -11.22 22.47
N GLN A 445 -21.21 -11.17 21.43
CA GLN A 445 -21.36 -12.29 20.48
C GLN A 445 -20.04 -12.64 19.78
N LEU A 446 -19.27 -11.64 19.34
CA LEU A 446 -17.95 -11.89 18.74
C LEU A 446 -17.04 -12.65 19.72
N ILE A 447 -17.04 -12.25 21.00
CA ILE A 447 -16.20 -12.86 22.03
C ILE A 447 -16.72 -14.24 22.43
N THR A 448 -17.98 -14.37 22.83
CA THR A 448 -18.53 -15.56 23.48
C THR A 448 -18.94 -16.64 22.49
N ASP A 449 -19.51 -16.24 21.36
CA ASP A 449 -20.13 -17.18 20.43
C ASP A 449 -19.16 -17.59 19.32
N CYS A 450 -18.08 -16.83 19.13
CA CYS A 450 -17.19 -16.98 17.99
C CYS A 450 -15.70 -17.11 18.38
N LEU A 451 -15.09 -16.09 19.00
CA LEU A 451 -13.67 -16.14 19.34
C LEU A 451 -13.37 -17.17 20.43
N ALA A 452 -14.10 -17.19 21.54
CA ALA A 452 -13.82 -18.13 22.64
C ALA A 452 -13.98 -19.62 22.22
N PRO A 453 -15.01 -20.04 21.46
CA PRO A 453 -15.17 -21.44 21.08
C PRO A 453 -14.23 -21.88 19.95
N HIS A 454 -13.77 -20.96 19.08
CA HIS A 454 -13.06 -21.32 17.85
C HIS A 454 -11.61 -20.84 17.79
N TYR A 455 -11.29 -19.78 18.53
CA TYR A 455 -10.00 -19.09 18.53
C TYR A 455 -9.57 -18.64 19.96
N PRO A 456 -9.54 -19.55 20.95
CA PRO A 456 -9.27 -19.20 22.34
C PRO A 456 -7.82 -18.71 22.60
N TYR A 457 -6.91 -18.87 21.64
CA TYR A 457 -5.56 -18.34 21.73
C TYR A 457 -5.19 -17.51 20.49
N MET A 458 -4.90 -16.24 20.69
CA MET A 458 -4.75 -15.26 19.62
C MET A 458 -3.40 -14.54 19.67
N HIS A 459 -2.77 -14.33 18.52
CA HIS A 459 -1.63 -13.41 18.39
C HIS A 459 -2.03 -12.22 17.52
N LEU A 460 -1.83 -11.01 18.02
CA LEU A 460 -2.12 -9.77 17.31
C LEU A 460 -0.80 -9.00 17.20
N ALA A 461 -0.33 -8.73 15.99
CA ALA A 461 0.86 -7.90 15.78
C ALA A 461 0.47 -6.72 14.90
N GLY A 462 0.80 -5.49 15.30
CA GLY A 462 0.49 -4.33 14.47
C GLY A 462 0.72 -2.99 15.13
N ASP A 463 0.30 -1.95 14.42
CA ASP A 463 0.46 -0.56 14.81
C ASP A 463 -0.65 -0.09 15.78
N SER A 464 -0.70 1.22 16.01
CA SER A 464 -1.73 1.85 16.85
C SER A 464 -3.16 1.51 16.42
N ASN A 465 -3.45 1.28 15.13
CA ASN A 465 -4.81 0.95 14.72
C ASN A 465 -5.17 -0.52 15.05
N THR A 466 -4.22 -1.46 14.94
CA THR A 466 -4.40 -2.82 15.48
C THR A 466 -4.61 -2.78 17.01
N ARG A 467 -3.92 -1.88 17.72
CA ARG A 467 -4.16 -1.65 19.16
C ARG A 467 -5.58 -1.17 19.43
N ARG A 468 -6.08 -0.19 18.67
CA ARG A 468 -7.45 0.37 18.81
C ARG A 468 -8.52 -0.68 18.56
N TYR A 469 -8.37 -1.45 17.49
CA TYR A 469 -9.17 -2.66 17.23
C TYR A 469 -9.26 -3.51 18.50
N TRP A 470 -8.11 -3.79 19.10
CA TRP A 470 -8.03 -4.68 20.25
C TRP A 470 -8.59 -4.08 21.53
N LYS A 471 -8.35 -2.80 21.81
CA LYS A 471 -8.98 -2.09 22.93
C LYS A 471 -10.51 -2.13 22.82
N ALA A 472 -11.05 -1.95 21.61
CA ALA A 472 -12.49 -2.04 21.39
C ALA A 472 -13.03 -3.46 21.61
N VAL A 473 -12.39 -4.50 21.07
CA VAL A 473 -12.82 -5.89 21.30
C VAL A 473 -12.68 -6.30 22.76
N SER A 474 -11.50 -6.10 23.35
CA SER A 474 -11.20 -6.59 24.71
C SER A 474 -12.01 -5.91 25.82
N SER A 475 -12.51 -4.71 25.57
CA SER A 475 -13.41 -3.99 26.49
C SER A 475 -14.91 -4.27 26.25
N GLY A 476 -15.26 -5.21 25.38
CA GLY A 476 -16.67 -5.44 25.01
C GLY A 476 -17.30 -4.24 24.30
N GLY A 477 -16.50 -3.40 23.64
CA GLY A 477 -16.91 -2.17 23.00
C GLY A 477 -16.98 -0.94 23.90
N ALA A 478 -16.72 -1.07 25.21
CA ALA A 478 -16.84 0.03 26.17
C ALA A 478 -15.75 1.12 26.01
N TRP A 479 -14.58 0.75 25.48
CA TRP A 479 -13.51 1.68 25.19
C TRP A 479 -13.94 2.75 24.18
N CYS A 480 -13.79 4.03 24.55
CA CYS A 480 -14.23 5.19 23.79
C CYS A 480 -15.71 5.15 23.35
N SER A 481 -16.54 4.49 24.14
CA SER A 481 -18.00 4.51 24.03
C SER A 481 -18.66 4.80 25.38
N THR A 482 -18.18 4.14 26.44
CA THR A 482 -18.70 4.26 27.81
C THR A 482 -17.63 4.71 28.80
N TRP A 483 -16.40 4.18 28.70
CA TRP A 483 -15.32 4.48 29.67
C TRP A 483 -14.72 5.87 29.51
N PHE A 484 -14.70 6.37 28.29
CA PHE A 484 -14.11 7.65 27.91
C PHE A 484 -15.11 8.43 27.06
N ASP A 485 -14.96 9.75 26.99
CA ASP A 485 -15.81 10.60 26.17
C ASP A 485 -15.62 10.25 24.68
N PRO A 486 -16.65 9.69 24.00
CA PRO A 486 -16.56 9.27 22.61
C PRO A 486 -16.29 10.44 21.65
N LYS A 487 -16.56 11.68 22.07
CA LYS A 487 -16.34 12.89 21.27
C LYS A 487 -14.99 13.56 21.54
N SER A 488 -14.24 13.06 22.53
CA SER A 488 -12.94 13.63 22.84
C SER A 488 -11.93 13.37 21.71
N HIS A 489 -11.04 14.33 21.47
CA HIS A 489 -9.96 14.17 20.49
C HIS A 489 -9.07 12.97 20.83
N ASN A 490 -8.84 12.65 22.10
CA ASN A 490 -8.08 11.46 22.48
C ASN A 490 -8.79 10.18 22.00
N CYS A 491 -10.10 10.06 22.18
CA CYS A 491 -10.84 8.90 21.70
C CYS A 491 -10.91 8.79 20.18
N LEU A 492 -11.08 9.92 19.49
CA LEU A 492 -11.16 9.92 18.04
C LEU A 492 -9.77 9.74 17.40
N CYS A 493 -8.73 10.37 17.95
CA CYS A 493 -7.47 10.62 17.24
C CYS A 493 -6.19 10.29 18.02
N GLU A 494 -6.14 10.52 19.34
CA GLU A 494 -4.90 10.43 20.13
C GLU A 494 -5.03 9.53 21.37
N ASP A 495 -5.46 8.30 21.14
CA ASP A 495 -5.82 7.32 22.17
C ASP A 495 -4.65 6.65 22.90
N TRP A 496 -3.44 7.17 22.72
CA TRP A 496 -2.24 6.51 23.21
C TRP A 496 -2.21 6.46 24.73
N ASP A 497 -2.84 7.39 25.44
CA ASP A 497 -2.96 7.46 26.90
C ASP A 497 -4.25 6.82 27.44
N LEU A 498 -5.14 6.34 26.57
CA LEU A 498 -6.43 5.74 26.92
C LEU A 498 -6.31 4.24 27.09
N ASP A 499 -5.65 3.82 28.16
CA ASP A 499 -5.39 2.43 28.47
C ASP A 499 -6.67 1.64 28.79
N THR A 500 -6.58 0.33 28.57
CA THR A 500 -7.57 -0.64 29.03
C THR A 500 -6.87 -1.59 30.01
N ASP A 501 -7.63 -2.35 30.80
CA ASP A 501 -7.07 -3.36 31.71
C ASP A 501 -6.19 -4.41 30.99
N VAL A 502 -6.37 -4.53 29.67
CA VAL A 502 -5.79 -5.57 28.81
C VAL A 502 -4.67 -5.04 27.92
N VAL A 503 -4.71 -3.76 27.58
CA VAL A 503 -3.81 -3.14 26.59
C VAL A 503 -3.41 -1.76 27.11
N SER A 504 -2.14 -1.64 27.50
CA SER A 504 -1.55 -0.35 27.90
C SER A 504 -0.88 0.37 26.73
N HIS A 505 -0.46 1.60 27.00
CA HIS A 505 0.29 2.45 26.09
C HIS A 505 1.71 1.97 25.83
N ASP A 506 2.23 1.03 26.64
CA ASP A 506 3.59 0.55 26.55
C ASP A 506 3.87 -0.08 25.17
N THR A 507 4.98 0.33 24.58
CA THR A 507 5.49 -0.32 23.38
C THR A 507 6.10 -1.67 23.75
N GLY A 508 5.66 -2.74 23.11
CA GLY A 508 6.19 -4.08 23.32
C GLY A 508 5.10 -5.14 23.20
N ARG A 509 5.32 -6.28 23.88
CA ARG A 509 4.38 -7.39 23.93
C ARG A 509 3.54 -7.35 25.19
N HIS A 510 2.24 -7.54 25.01
CA HIS A 510 1.23 -7.57 26.04
C HIS A 510 0.64 -8.97 26.10
N PHE A 511 0.67 -9.57 27.28
CA PHE A 511 0.23 -10.93 27.53
C PHE A 511 -1.08 -10.89 28.33
N VAL A 512 -2.15 -11.30 27.68
CA VAL A 512 -3.52 -11.24 28.19
C VAL A 512 -4.03 -12.66 28.38
N ASP A 513 -4.36 -13.04 29.61
CA ASP A 513 -4.83 -14.40 29.91
C ASP A 513 -6.34 -14.56 29.69
N ARG A 514 -7.11 -13.46 29.78
CA ARG A 514 -8.57 -13.43 29.64
C ARG A 514 -9.08 -12.12 29.06
N ILE A 515 -10.26 -12.17 28.46
CA ILE A 515 -11.00 -10.99 27.98
C ILE A 515 -12.35 -10.97 28.66
N GLY A 516 -12.56 -10.01 29.55
CA GLY A 516 -13.72 -10.01 30.44
C GLY A 516 -13.79 -11.35 31.20
N THR A 517 -14.89 -12.08 31.03
CA THR A 517 -15.05 -13.44 31.60
C THR A 517 -14.64 -14.57 30.66
N SER A 518 -14.31 -14.27 29.41
CA SER A 518 -14.03 -15.26 28.38
C SER A 518 -12.58 -15.75 28.45
N PRO A 519 -12.34 -17.07 28.31
CA PRO A 519 -11.01 -17.67 28.43
C PRO A 519 -10.19 -17.50 27.14
N ILE A 520 -10.19 -16.30 26.58
CA ILE A 520 -9.40 -15.96 25.38
C ILE A 520 -8.06 -15.42 25.85
N GLN A 521 -7.01 -16.14 25.51
CA GLN A 521 -5.63 -15.75 25.73
C GLN A 521 -5.14 -14.98 24.50
N THR A 522 -4.53 -13.82 24.70
CA THR A 522 -4.01 -12.99 23.61
C THR A 522 -2.60 -12.54 23.88
N VAL A 523 -1.77 -12.57 22.84
CA VAL A 523 -0.48 -11.87 22.79
C VAL A 523 -0.62 -10.73 21.81
N TYR A 524 -0.56 -9.49 22.30
CA TYR A 524 -0.53 -8.31 21.45
C TYR A 524 0.90 -7.75 21.37
N THR A 525 1.48 -7.70 20.17
CA THR A 525 2.81 -7.16 19.91
C THR A 525 2.68 -5.85 19.14
N SER A 526 3.11 -4.75 19.77
CA SER A 526 3.19 -3.46 19.09
C SER A 526 4.39 -3.44 18.14
N TRP A 527 4.14 -3.51 16.84
CA TRP A 527 5.15 -3.25 15.82
C TRP A 527 4.71 -2.09 14.94
N HIS A 528 5.62 -1.49 14.19
CA HIS A 528 5.25 -0.41 13.26
C HIS A 528 5.67 -0.76 11.84
N GLY A 529 5.52 -2.00 11.38
CA GLY A 529 5.88 -2.36 10.02
C GLY A 529 7.13 -3.23 9.89
N ILE A 530 7.54 -3.42 8.64
CA ILE A 530 8.86 -3.91 8.25
C ILE A 530 9.95 -2.86 8.52
N VAL A 531 9.58 -1.57 8.61
CA VAL A 531 10.44 -0.52 9.15
C VAL A 531 10.84 -0.85 10.59
N LYS A 532 12.14 -0.73 10.88
CA LYS A 532 12.70 -0.89 12.23
C LYS A 532 12.35 0.30 13.14
N ARG A 533 11.06 0.52 13.40
CA ARG A 533 10.52 1.50 14.35
C ARG A 533 9.57 0.79 15.31
N GLY A 534 9.78 0.94 16.62
CA GLY A 534 9.13 0.06 17.60
C GLY A 534 9.88 -1.26 17.76
N GLU A 535 9.19 -2.33 18.14
CA GLU A 535 9.80 -3.67 18.19
C GLU A 535 10.19 -4.11 16.77
N ASP A 536 11.43 -4.58 16.62
CA ASP A 536 11.92 -5.11 15.34
C ASP A 536 11.11 -6.36 14.98
N TRP A 537 10.49 -6.39 13.80
CA TRP A 537 9.71 -7.54 13.34
C TRP A 537 10.54 -8.83 13.32
N GLU A 538 11.86 -8.73 13.16
CA GLU A 538 12.76 -9.89 13.24
C GLU A 538 12.78 -10.51 14.64
N ILE A 539 12.64 -9.68 15.68
CA ILE A 539 12.55 -10.08 17.08
C ILE A 539 11.12 -10.54 17.38
N ALA A 540 10.12 -9.76 16.97
CA ALA A 540 8.70 -10.06 17.11
C ALA A 540 8.34 -11.43 16.53
N LEU A 541 8.91 -11.78 15.37
CA LEU A 541 8.69 -13.06 14.68
C LEU A 541 9.83 -14.06 14.89
N ASN A 542 10.63 -13.89 15.94
CA ASN A 542 11.58 -14.92 16.34
C ASN A 542 10.84 -15.98 17.16
N LYS A 543 10.56 -17.12 16.53
CA LYS A 543 9.85 -18.25 17.16
C LYS A 543 10.47 -18.71 18.48
N THR A 544 11.80 -18.73 18.59
CA THR A 544 12.50 -19.17 19.81
C THR A 544 12.28 -18.17 20.95
N LEU A 545 12.48 -16.87 20.67
CA LEU A 545 12.24 -15.82 21.68
C LEU A 545 10.77 -15.77 22.09
N MET A 546 9.86 -15.81 21.11
CA MET A 546 8.42 -15.86 21.37
C MET A 546 8.04 -17.06 22.23
N THR A 547 8.59 -18.24 21.95
CA THR A 547 8.36 -19.45 22.76
C THR A 547 8.85 -19.27 24.20
N GLN A 548 10.04 -18.70 24.37
CA GLN A 548 10.61 -18.46 25.70
C GLN A 548 9.74 -17.49 26.50
N GLU A 549 9.37 -16.35 25.92
CA GLU A 549 8.52 -15.36 26.58
C GLU A 549 7.14 -15.94 26.94
N LEU A 550 6.54 -16.72 26.04
CA LEU A 550 5.28 -17.41 26.34
C LEU A 550 5.39 -18.32 27.57
N GLN A 551 6.51 -19.03 27.72
CA GLN A 551 6.77 -19.88 28.88
C GLN A 551 6.97 -19.05 30.15
N GLU A 552 7.71 -17.94 30.06
CA GLU A 552 7.96 -17.00 31.17
C GLU A 552 6.66 -16.36 31.67
N HIS A 553 5.73 -16.06 30.78
CA HIS A 553 4.41 -15.51 31.10
C HIS A 553 3.33 -16.57 31.40
N HIS A 554 3.73 -17.83 31.57
CA HIS A 554 2.83 -18.95 31.89
C HIS A 554 1.70 -19.15 30.87
N PHE A 555 1.93 -18.83 29.59
CA PHE A 555 1.00 -19.18 28.52
C PHE A 555 1.14 -20.68 28.23
N PRO A 556 0.12 -21.50 28.58
CA PRO A 556 0.25 -22.94 28.51
C PRO A 556 0.45 -23.39 27.06
N ASP A 557 1.38 -24.32 26.89
CA ASP A 557 1.65 -25.12 25.70
C ASP A 557 2.54 -24.59 24.58
N ALA A 558 3.14 -23.38 24.64
CA ALA A 558 4.11 -22.90 23.64
C ALA A 558 3.74 -23.37 22.20
N ARG A 559 2.46 -23.18 21.88
CA ARG A 559 1.82 -23.73 20.68
C ARG A 559 1.55 -22.59 19.69
N ALA A 560 1.19 -22.94 18.46
CA ALA A 560 0.69 -21.94 17.52
C ALA A 560 -0.61 -21.32 18.05
N PRO A 561 -0.85 -20.02 17.79
CA PRO A 561 -2.16 -19.43 18.03
C PRO A 561 -3.23 -20.09 17.17
N ASP A 562 -4.48 -20.03 17.62
CA ASP A 562 -5.62 -20.44 16.83
C ASP A 562 -5.95 -19.37 15.76
N LEU A 563 -5.74 -18.09 16.10
CA LEU A 563 -5.90 -16.94 15.22
C LEU A 563 -4.68 -16.02 15.32
N SER A 564 -4.09 -15.64 14.17
CA SER A 564 -3.12 -14.56 14.12
C SER A 564 -3.61 -13.39 13.25
N VAL A 565 -3.42 -12.16 13.71
CA VAL A 565 -3.69 -10.94 12.93
C VAL A 565 -2.40 -10.14 12.82
N ILE A 566 -2.02 -9.81 11.60
CA ILE A 566 -0.77 -9.14 11.25
C ILE A 566 -1.11 -7.83 10.53
N GLY A 567 -1.01 -6.70 11.23
CA GLY A 567 -1.28 -5.36 10.70
C GLY A 567 0.00 -4.61 10.31
N LEU A 568 0.10 -4.14 9.07
CA LEU A 568 1.32 -3.56 8.51
C LEU A 568 1.03 -2.33 7.65
N ALA A 569 2.06 -1.90 6.92
CA ALA A 569 1.99 -1.07 5.73
C ALA A 569 1.78 0.43 6.01
N ASN A 570 1.03 0.83 7.04
CA ASN A 570 0.85 2.24 7.39
C ASN A 570 2.19 2.94 7.62
N TRP A 571 2.94 2.44 8.60
CA TRP A 571 4.24 2.96 8.95
C TRP A 571 5.30 2.65 7.90
N ASP A 572 5.16 1.54 7.17
CA ASP A 572 6.07 1.20 6.09
C ASP A 572 5.97 2.23 4.96
N ALA A 573 4.74 2.46 4.52
CA ALA A 573 4.45 3.44 3.50
C ALA A 573 4.62 4.88 4.00
N ALA A 574 4.56 5.10 5.30
CA ALA A 574 4.82 6.40 5.87
C ALA A 574 6.32 6.70 6.00
N PHE A 575 7.14 5.72 6.37
CA PHE A 575 8.49 5.93 6.87
C PHE A 575 9.62 5.21 6.14
N VAL A 576 9.37 4.19 5.30
CA VAL A 576 10.43 3.46 4.57
C VAL A 576 10.26 3.39 3.08
N ALA A 577 11.33 3.67 2.34
CA ALA A 577 11.37 3.58 0.88
C ALA A 577 10.73 2.26 0.43
N HIS A 578 9.88 2.27 -0.60
CA HIS A 578 9.15 1.07 -1.02
C HIS A 578 10.09 -0.12 -1.29
N GLY A 579 11.27 0.13 -1.87
CA GLY A 579 12.26 -0.93 -2.08
C GLY A 579 12.90 -1.49 -0.80
N HIS A 580 12.85 -0.79 0.35
CA HIS A 580 13.17 -1.38 1.64
C HIS A 580 12.15 -2.45 2.02
N THR A 581 10.85 -2.18 1.82
CA THR A 581 9.80 -3.20 1.99
C THR A 581 10.06 -4.37 1.05
N VAL A 582 10.29 -4.14 -0.24
CA VAL A 582 10.61 -5.20 -1.22
C VAL A 582 11.80 -6.06 -0.79
N THR A 583 12.89 -5.42 -0.33
CA THR A 583 14.13 -6.12 0.05
C THR A 583 13.94 -7.03 1.26
N ASN A 584 13.13 -6.60 2.23
CA ASN A 584 12.89 -7.35 3.47
C ASN A 584 11.69 -8.29 3.39
N LEU A 585 10.85 -8.16 2.37
CA LEU A 585 9.60 -8.89 2.22
C LEU A 585 9.80 -10.40 2.27
N GLU A 586 10.78 -10.95 1.56
CA GLU A 586 11.00 -12.40 1.54
C GLU A 586 11.41 -12.94 2.92
N SER A 587 12.34 -12.27 3.60
CA SER A 587 12.72 -12.66 4.96
C SER A 587 11.56 -12.50 5.95
N PHE A 588 10.78 -11.44 5.79
CA PHE A 588 9.56 -11.21 6.56
C PHE A 588 8.55 -12.35 6.37
N MET A 589 8.26 -12.72 5.12
CA MET A 589 7.35 -13.81 4.79
C MET A 589 7.86 -15.16 5.29
N GLU A 590 9.16 -15.43 5.16
CA GLU A 590 9.76 -16.64 5.70
C GLU A 590 9.54 -16.75 7.21
N ARG A 591 9.67 -15.65 7.96
CA ARG A 591 9.40 -15.63 9.40
C ARG A 591 7.91 -15.83 9.71
N ILE A 592 7.01 -15.17 8.96
CA ILE A 592 5.56 -15.40 9.10
C ILE A 592 5.21 -16.87 8.88
N GLU A 593 5.77 -17.51 7.84
CA GLU A 593 5.57 -18.92 7.60
C GLU A 593 6.13 -19.79 8.73
N ASN A 594 7.35 -19.49 9.20
CA ASN A 594 8.01 -20.23 10.27
C ASN A 594 7.27 -20.15 11.61
N VAL A 595 6.73 -18.97 11.93
CA VAL A 595 6.00 -18.72 13.17
C VAL A 595 4.56 -19.20 13.06
N TYR A 596 3.82 -18.86 12.01
CA TYR A 596 2.37 -19.09 12.00
C TYR A 596 1.93 -20.28 11.14
N ARG A 597 2.68 -20.67 10.11
CA ARG A 597 2.22 -21.68 9.12
C ARG A 597 2.90 -23.04 9.25
N ARG A 598 4.07 -23.10 9.90
CA ARG A 598 4.75 -24.36 10.20
C ARG A 598 4.37 -24.86 11.61
N PRO A 599 4.32 -26.18 11.82
CA PRO A 599 4.11 -26.73 13.16
C PRO A 599 5.10 -26.16 14.17
N TRP A 600 4.62 -25.85 15.38
CA TRP A 600 5.46 -25.32 16.45
C TRP A 600 6.41 -26.35 17.02
N ARG A 601 5.96 -27.61 17.06
CA ARG A 601 6.76 -28.75 17.50
C ARG A 601 7.20 -29.57 16.29
N ALA A 602 8.43 -30.06 16.32
CA ALA A 602 9.01 -30.85 15.22
C ALA A 602 8.30 -32.21 15.02
N ASP A 603 7.67 -32.73 16.07
CA ASP A 603 6.91 -33.98 16.08
C ASP A 603 5.41 -33.78 15.76
N ALA A 604 4.93 -32.54 15.72
CA ALA A 604 3.55 -32.25 15.36
C ALA A 604 3.33 -32.54 13.88
N LYS A 605 2.37 -33.41 13.58
CA LYS A 605 1.94 -33.67 12.20
C LYS A 605 1.39 -32.37 11.60
N PRO A 606 1.55 -32.13 10.28
CA PRO A 606 1.04 -30.93 9.61
C PRO A 606 -0.46 -30.65 9.84
N ASN A 607 -1.26 -31.69 10.09
CA ASN A 607 -2.70 -31.61 10.34
C ASN A 607 -3.08 -31.84 11.82
N ALA A 608 -2.12 -31.78 12.74
CA ALA A 608 -2.43 -31.86 14.15
C ALA A 608 -3.27 -30.63 14.56
N PRO A 609 -4.23 -30.78 15.48
CA PRO A 609 -4.88 -29.63 16.10
C PRO A 609 -3.83 -28.62 16.61
N THR A 610 -4.13 -27.33 16.55
CA THR A 610 -3.29 -26.25 17.09
C THR A 610 -2.90 -26.51 18.55
N SER A 611 -3.82 -27.04 19.36
CA SER A 611 -3.60 -27.49 20.74
C SER A 611 -2.44 -28.50 20.88
N ASN A 612 -2.11 -29.22 19.81
CA ASN A 612 -1.04 -30.22 19.76
C ASN A 612 0.20 -29.73 19.00
N GLY A 613 0.35 -28.41 18.82
CA GLY A 613 1.50 -27.82 18.14
C GLY A 613 1.40 -27.80 16.61
N GLY A 614 0.21 -27.99 16.04
CA GLY A 614 -0.07 -27.76 14.61
C GLY A 614 0.10 -26.29 14.18
N PRO A 615 -0.06 -25.98 12.89
CA PRO A 615 0.01 -24.60 12.38
C PRO A 615 -1.20 -23.76 12.81
N THR A 616 -1.08 -22.44 12.74
CA THR A 616 -2.17 -21.50 13.04
C THR A 616 -3.38 -21.80 12.16
N ARG A 617 -4.56 -21.93 12.78
CA ARG A 617 -5.80 -22.28 12.07
C ARG A 617 -6.21 -21.18 11.09
N LEU A 618 -6.16 -19.92 11.52
CA LEU A 618 -6.44 -18.76 10.68
C LEU A 618 -5.40 -17.67 10.89
N ALA A 619 -4.71 -17.28 9.82
CA ALA A 619 -3.84 -16.09 9.81
C ALA A 619 -4.52 -15.01 8.96
N ILE A 620 -4.49 -13.78 9.44
CA ILE A 620 -5.13 -12.62 8.81
C ILE A 620 -4.10 -11.51 8.61
N TYR A 621 -4.08 -10.95 7.41
CA TYR A 621 -3.35 -9.74 7.08
C TYR A 621 -4.31 -8.54 7.14
N ARG A 622 -3.99 -7.57 7.99
CA ARG A 622 -4.67 -6.28 8.05
C ARG A 622 -3.85 -5.27 7.26
N GLY A 623 -4.41 -4.77 6.16
CA GLY A 623 -3.76 -3.81 5.28
C GLY A 623 -3.49 -2.45 5.90
N ALA A 624 -2.81 -1.59 5.15
CA ALA A 624 -2.67 -0.19 5.49
C ALA A 624 -4.00 0.55 5.37
N GLN A 625 -4.30 1.42 6.32
CA GLN A 625 -5.37 2.40 6.19
C GLN A 625 -4.92 3.59 5.33
N ALA A 626 -5.75 3.97 4.37
CA ALA A 626 -5.51 5.10 3.48
C ALA A 626 -5.96 6.45 4.05
N TYR A 627 -5.71 6.74 5.33
CA TYR A 627 -6.01 8.07 5.86
C TYR A 627 -4.88 9.06 5.59
N TYR A 628 -5.30 10.21 5.09
CA TYR A 628 -4.50 11.35 4.66
C TYR A 628 -3.72 11.97 5.86
N PRO A 629 -2.64 12.74 5.65
CA PRO A 629 -1.51 12.81 6.58
C PRO A 629 -1.63 13.86 7.69
N ARG A 630 -0.62 13.75 8.55
CA ARG A 630 -0.34 14.47 9.79
C ARG A 630 0.07 15.93 9.61
N GLU A 631 -0.86 16.88 9.78
CA GLU A 631 -0.47 18.24 10.13
C GLU A 631 0.18 18.27 11.54
N PRO A 632 1.15 19.15 11.84
CA PRO A 632 1.71 20.23 11.02
C PRO A 632 3.01 19.86 10.28
N VAL A 633 3.40 18.57 10.25
CA VAL A 633 4.61 18.17 9.54
C VAL A 633 4.24 18.03 8.07
N GLN A 634 4.78 18.90 7.19
CA GLN A 634 4.57 18.91 5.72
C GLN A 634 4.94 17.61 4.97
N ARG A 635 5.07 16.47 5.67
CA ARG A 635 5.32 15.15 5.11
C ARG A 635 3.99 14.48 4.81
N TYR A 636 3.47 14.75 3.63
CA TYR A 636 2.31 14.02 3.15
C TYR A 636 2.74 12.66 2.61
N TYR A 637 1.86 11.68 2.79
CA TYR A 637 2.05 10.33 2.29
C TYR A 637 1.64 10.29 0.80
N SER A 638 2.49 9.70 -0.05
CA SER A 638 2.04 9.35 -1.40
C SER A 638 1.02 8.22 -1.26
N ARG A 639 -0.23 8.48 -1.67
CA ARG A 639 -1.31 7.48 -1.73
C ARG A 639 -0.87 6.27 -2.53
N MET A 640 -0.12 6.49 -3.61
CA MET A 640 0.42 5.40 -4.42
C MET A 640 1.46 4.55 -3.75
N ARG A 641 2.34 5.11 -2.93
CA ARG A 641 3.28 4.27 -2.18
C ARG A 641 2.56 3.43 -1.14
N LEU A 642 1.52 3.99 -0.51
CA LEU A 642 0.67 3.22 0.39
C LEU A 642 0.02 2.05 -0.34
N LEU A 643 -0.65 2.34 -1.45
CA LEU A 643 -1.28 1.33 -2.31
C LEU A 643 -0.26 0.30 -2.81
N ALA A 644 0.91 0.73 -3.31
CA ALA A 644 1.98 -0.16 -3.77
C ALA A 644 2.44 -1.13 -2.67
N THR A 645 2.64 -0.59 -1.47
CA THR A 645 3.15 -1.33 -0.32
C THR A 645 2.10 -2.30 0.19
N ASP A 646 0.85 -1.86 0.28
CA ASP A 646 -0.28 -2.71 0.68
C ASP A 646 -0.51 -3.84 -0.32
N LEU A 647 -0.60 -3.54 -1.62
CA LEU A 647 -0.80 -4.54 -2.67
C LEU A 647 0.32 -5.58 -2.69
N LEU A 648 1.57 -5.14 -2.52
CA LEU A 648 2.72 -6.03 -2.43
C LEU A 648 2.64 -6.97 -1.22
N LEU A 649 2.28 -6.45 -0.05
CA LEU A 649 2.20 -7.25 1.17
C LEU A 649 1.00 -8.20 1.12
N ARG A 650 -0.16 -7.68 0.74
CA ARG A 650 -1.40 -8.44 0.53
C ARG A 650 -1.18 -9.62 -0.40
N TRP A 651 -0.39 -9.45 -1.46
CA TRP A 651 0.00 -10.53 -2.35
C TRP A 651 0.67 -11.70 -1.68
N ARG A 652 1.79 -11.40 -1.03
CA ARG A 652 2.63 -12.44 -0.45
C ARG A 652 1.87 -13.14 0.66
N MET A 653 1.08 -12.37 1.42
CA MET A 653 0.16 -12.90 2.42
C MET A 653 -0.86 -13.85 1.82
N ALA A 654 -1.57 -13.44 0.76
CA ALA A 654 -2.54 -14.31 0.09
C ALA A 654 -1.89 -15.59 -0.47
N GLN A 655 -0.69 -15.49 -1.07
CA GLN A 655 0.08 -16.66 -1.53
C GLN A 655 0.44 -17.64 -0.40
N ALA A 656 0.68 -17.13 0.80
CA ALA A 656 0.93 -17.93 2.00
C ALA A 656 -0.35 -18.52 2.63
N GLY A 657 -1.53 -18.27 2.02
CA GLY A 657 -2.83 -18.68 2.53
C GLY A 657 -3.28 -17.88 3.76
N VAL A 658 -2.83 -16.63 3.86
CA VAL A 658 -3.28 -15.67 4.88
C VAL A 658 -4.52 -14.95 4.34
N ALA A 659 -5.59 -14.91 5.14
CA ALA A 659 -6.82 -14.21 4.78
C ALA A 659 -6.61 -12.69 4.84
N ILE A 660 -7.36 -11.93 4.03
CA ILE A 660 -7.20 -10.48 3.95
C ILE A 660 -8.34 -9.79 4.71
N TRP A 661 -7.97 -8.83 5.56
CA TRP A 661 -8.84 -7.86 6.17
C TRP A 661 -8.49 -6.49 5.60
N ASP A 662 -9.25 -6.08 4.57
CA ASP A 662 -8.94 -4.93 3.74
C ASP A 662 -9.43 -3.62 4.38
N THR A 663 -8.62 -3.08 5.28
CA THR A 663 -8.85 -1.74 5.85
C THR A 663 -8.38 -0.61 4.93
N HIS A 664 -7.67 -0.93 3.85
CA HIS A 664 -7.22 0.05 2.86
C HIS A 664 -8.41 0.63 2.11
N LEU A 665 -9.25 -0.24 1.52
CA LEU A 665 -10.42 0.18 0.77
C LEU A 665 -11.40 1.03 1.59
N LEU A 666 -11.53 0.73 2.89
CA LEU A 666 -12.36 1.51 3.81
C LEU A 666 -11.90 2.96 3.90
N GLY A 667 -10.61 3.19 4.14
CA GLY A 667 -10.07 4.55 4.20
C GLY A 667 -10.06 5.22 2.82
N ASP A 668 -9.66 4.48 1.79
CA ASP A 668 -9.34 5.00 0.47
C ASP A 668 -10.59 5.51 -0.28
N ARG A 669 -11.75 4.92 0.02
CA ARG A 669 -13.03 5.27 -0.59
C ARG A 669 -13.84 6.27 0.22
N ARG A 670 -13.29 6.82 1.31
CA ARG A 670 -14.01 7.76 2.16
C ARG A 670 -14.20 9.14 1.51
N GLY A 671 -13.30 9.54 0.61
CA GLY A 671 -13.43 10.76 -0.20
C GLY A 671 -13.36 12.10 0.55
N ALA A 672 -13.10 12.09 1.85
CA ALA A 672 -12.88 13.28 2.66
C ALA A 672 -11.64 13.07 3.54
N PRO A 673 -10.70 14.03 3.58
CA PRO A 673 -9.59 13.96 4.51
C PRO A 673 -10.10 14.10 5.94
N PHE A 674 -9.49 13.35 6.87
CA PHE A 674 -9.67 13.61 8.28
C PHE A 674 -8.99 14.92 8.64
N THR A 675 -9.77 15.99 8.80
CA THR A 675 -9.25 17.26 9.30
C THR A 675 -9.04 17.24 10.81
N GLU A 676 -9.61 16.27 11.52
CA GLU A 676 -9.56 16.24 12.98
C GLU A 676 -8.46 15.35 13.55
N CYS A 677 -7.99 14.32 12.83
CA CYS A 677 -6.99 13.39 13.33
C CYS A 677 -5.66 13.52 12.59
N ASN A 678 -4.68 14.12 13.25
CA ASN A 678 -3.32 14.27 12.72
C ASN A 678 -2.59 12.93 12.56
N SER A 679 -3.06 11.81 13.12
CA SER A 679 -2.20 10.63 13.31
C SER A 679 -2.29 9.54 12.23
N ASN A 680 -3.02 9.72 11.12
CA ASN A 680 -3.45 8.62 10.23
C ASN A 680 -4.06 7.46 11.06
N HIS A 681 -4.82 7.81 12.09
CA HIS A 681 -5.54 6.87 12.93
C HIS A 681 -6.98 6.78 12.47
N ALA A 682 -7.51 5.57 12.38
CA ALA A 682 -8.96 5.39 12.28
C ALA A 682 -9.61 5.87 13.57
N THR A 683 -10.69 6.62 13.42
CA THR A 683 -11.60 6.96 14.52
C THR A 683 -12.19 5.72 15.16
N ARG A 684 -12.68 5.88 16.39
CA ARG A 684 -13.36 4.79 17.10
C ARG A 684 -14.51 4.16 16.30
N LEU A 685 -15.30 4.96 15.58
CA LEU A 685 -16.42 4.47 14.78
C LEU A 685 -15.96 3.72 13.52
N GLU A 686 -14.85 4.12 12.91
CA GLU A 686 -14.26 3.33 11.82
C GLU A 686 -13.70 2.02 12.33
N ILE A 687 -13.08 2.01 13.50
CA ILE A 687 -12.68 0.77 14.17
C ILE A 687 -13.90 -0.13 14.39
N ASP A 688 -15.07 0.41 14.77
CA ASP A 688 -16.30 -0.41 14.84
C ASP A 688 -16.68 -1.04 13.49
N VAL A 689 -16.53 -0.31 12.39
CA VAL A 689 -16.78 -0.82 11.03
C VAL A 689 -15.74 -1.89 10.68
N GLU A 690 -14.46 -1.65 10.93
CA GLU A 690 -13.38 -2.61 10.68
C GLU A 690 -13.58 -3.90 11.49
N ASN A 691 -13.95 -3.78 12.77
CA ASN A 691 -14.28 -4.91 13.64
C ASN A 691 -15.49 -5.68 13.12
N GLN A 692 -16.46 -4.99 12.53
CA GLN A 692 -17.61 -5.64 11.91
C GLN A 692 -17.20 -6.49 10.70
N VAL A 693 -16.26 -6.00 9.87
CA VAL A 693 -15.67 -6.76 8.77
C VAL A 693 -14.93 -7.98 9.30
N LEU A 694 -14.07 -7.79 10.32
CA LEU A 694 -13.32 -8.90 10.92
C LEU A 694 -14.26 -9.95 11.52
N ALA A 695 -15.30 -9.55 12.24
CA ALA A 695 -16.27 -10.47 12.84
C ALA A 695 -16.92 -11.36 11.77
N ASN A 696 -17.29 -10.80 10.62
CA ASN A 696 -17.83 -11.59 9.51
C ASN A 696 -16.78 -12.55 8.92
N LEU A 697 -15.53 -12.10 8.77
CA LEU A 697 -14.42 -12.95 8.31
C LEU A 697 -14.16 -14.15 9.25
N VAL A 698 -14.18 -13.95 10.58
CA VAL A 698 -13.85 -15.02 11.53
C VAL A 698 -15.05 -15.86 11.96
N CYS A 699 -16.25 -15.30 12.00
CA CYS A 699 -17.44 -16.02 12.50
C CYS A 699 -18.21 -16.73 11.40
N ASN A 700 -18.36 -16.14 10.21
CA ASN A 700 -19.14 -16.77 9.14
C ASN A 700 -18.35 -17.84 8.38
N ALA A 701 -17.03 -17.88 8.51
CA ALA A 701 -16.21 -18.93 7.91
C ALA A 701 -16.26 -20.26 8.70
N VAL A 702 -16.76 -20.23 9.94
CA VAL A 702 -16.79 -21.39 10.85
C VAL A 702 -18.19 -21.98 11.03
N MET A 703 -19.24 -21.18 10.81
CA MET A 703 -20.64 -21.61 10.76
C MET A 703 -20.97 -22.20 9.39
#